data_AF-A0A7V3FKZ8-F1
#
_entry.id   AF-A0A7V3FKZ8-F1
#
_cell.length_a   1.000
_cell.length_b   1.000
_cell.length_c   1.000
_cell.angle_alpha   90.00
_cell.angle_beta   90.00
_cell.angle_gamma   90.00
#
_symmetry.space_group_name_H-M   'P 1'
#
loop_
_entity.id
_entity.type
_entity.pdbx_description
1 polymer ?
#
loop_
_entity_poly.entity_id
_entity_poly.type
_entity_poly.pdbx_seq_one_letter_code
_entity_poly.pdbx_strand_id
1 'polypeptide(L)'
;MRAIRKAAVLVLVLSTILIGNEAVAGGLNIPEDSNGGKICKVTSMVDDAGILGSLRRALEQGYNIQDSSLPSFCTEKIVFDTAGTITLRDTIRLNNKAAAGFTLEKGAGVSGQVILDASGLGEGACAIELDSNQVTIKGITIRGAAGSGICIKGGSNGNLIDGVSVTRSGNGILVESGSQRNTIQNGFFFDNSGFGVKLLDATQNQVTHNAIYRNTQGPIDSPATNIRPDIASAAPSNSAATNFTLSGSVPEAVDRIEIFRGSPSGSETNFIVDVREFSGLSFITTVDARAGEEVFAVGIAPDGTTSPASTIVRLSATGGGTGPGTGPRPCFPGQVFPPTADFDGDFIFDVNEDKNKNCVTDPGETDPANKDTDGDTLEDGIEDRNKNGSFEEGESNPTLTDSDSDGLPDNIEDRNKNGIRDFLELDPSKEDTDGDGIIDFNEDKNGNGIWDEGAESNGARVDTDFDGLADGIEDKNRNGNLDLNESDPRKADTDNDGLLDNADACPQNPSTSCEQPCVPGVTPEEDLDNDNDGIPDLYEDINHNCIVDAGETDAFDRDTDGDGRNDRLDACPNNPDLTCEGECNPDSINPFTDSDSDGLPNAEEDLNSNCFVDPNESDPFDPDTDGDTTKDGNDTCPLDPNPLCANECVAGVEPPEAQDSDGDGIPDKYEDIDRNCIQGPNETNFRKRDTDGDIINDNEDPCPINPDTNCVKECIPGEFIPPQRDSDRDGVKDVLEDTNKNCIRDIGESDAYSNDTDGDGLPDGQEDRNQNGLFEPGESDPRNLDTDGDGLQDGVEDRNKNGIVDFDELDPKVADT
;
A
#
# COMPACT_ATOMS: atom_id res chain seq x y z
N MET A 1 40.79 55.81 18.91
CA MET A 1 41.10 57.25 19.11
C MET A 1 39.79 58.04 19.12
N ARG A 2 39.59 58.85 20.18
CA ARG A 2 38.68 60.03 20.38
C ARG A 2 37.42 60.13 19.48
N ALA A 3 36.19 59.91 19.96
CA ALA A 3 35.37 60.62 20.97
C ALA A 3 34.68 61.93 20.49
N ILE A 4 33.34 62.04 20.66
CA ILE A 4 32.58 63.07 21.43
C ILE A 4 31.13 63.37 20.91
N ARG A 5 30.14 63.01 21.77
CA ARG A 5 28.92 63.72 22.31
C ARG A 5 27.72 64.25 21.45
N LYS A 6 26.55 63.62 21.68
CA LYS A 6 25.30 64.06 22.37
C LYS A 6 24.76 65.53 22.32
N ALA A 7 23.44 65.61 22.04
CA ALA A 7 22.35 66.37 22.70
C ALA A 7 22.28 67.91 22.52
N ALA A 8 21.16 68.66 22.58
CA ALA A 8 19.70 68.48 22.65
C ALA A 8 19.04 69.91 22.70
N VAL A 9 17.85 70.09 22.08
CA VAL A 9 16.62 70.77 22.61
C VAL A 9 16.53 72.31 22.84
N LEU A 10 15.30 72.85 22.64
CA LEU A 10 14.63 74.06 23.21
C LEU A 10 14.89 75.43 22.48
N VAL A 11 13.97 76.40 22.23
CA VAL A 11 12.50 76.56 22.45
C VAL A 11 12.02 78.01 22.19
N LEU A 12 10.69 78.20 21.99
CA LEU A 12 9.83 79.40 22.24
C LEU A 12 9.99 80.69 21.39
N VAL A 13 8.97 81.53 21.08
CA VAL A 13 7.48 81.53 21.11
C VAL A 13 6.92 82.92 20.74
N LEU A 14 5.72 82.91 20.14
CA LEU A 14 4.58 83.86 20.14
C LEU A 14 4.62 85.30 19.57
N SER A 15 3.58 85.53 18.75
CA SER A 15 2.45 86.49 18.90
C SER A 15 2.35 87.72 17.99
N THR A 16 1.44 87.58 17.01
CA THR A 16 0.31 88.46 16.58
C THR A 16 0.59 89.96 16.36
N ILE A 17 0.18 90.57 15.23
CA ILE A 17 -1.17 91.14 15.04
C ILE A 17 -1.39 91.75 13.61
N LEU A 18 -2.63 91.58 13.10
CA LEU A 18 -3.48 92.41 12.21
C LEU A 18 -3.51 92.29 10.66
N ILE A 19 -4.52 91.54 10.18
CA ILE A 19 -5.63 91.86 9.24
C ILE A 19 -5.31 92.51 7.88
N GLY A 20 -5.50 91.71 6.82
CA GLY A 20 -6.08 92.11 5.55
C GLY A 20 -6.99 90.97 5.07
N ASN A 21 -8.30 91.21 5.06
CA ASN A 21 -9.34 90.29 4.60
C ASN A 21 -9.11 89.88 3.13
N GLU A 22 -8.85 88.60 2.88
CA GLU A 22 -9.50 87.88 1.78
C GLU A 22 -10.02 86.54 2.32
N ALA A 23 -11.33 86.48 2.47
CA ALA A 23 -12.04 85.23 2.65
C ALA A 23 -11.93 84.44 1.35
N VAL A 24 -11.05 83.45 1.29
CA VAL A 24 -11.22 82.35 0.35
C VAL A 24 -12.15 81.34 1.03
N ALA A 25 -13.43 81.45 0.69
CA ALA A 25 -14.40 80.40 0.86
C ALA A 25 -13.93 79.17 0.03
N GLY A 26 -13.23 78.23 0.66
CA GLY A 26 -12.93 76.94 0.05
C GLY A 26 -14.09 75.98 0.26
N GLY A 27 -15.26 76.27 -0.32
CA GLY A 27 -16.30 75.24 -0.48
C GLY A 27 -15.76 74.10 -1.33
N LEU A 28 -16.24 72.87 -1.10
CA LEU A 28 -15.98 71.74 -1.99
C LEU A 28 -16.36 72.15 -3.42
N ASN A 29 -15.38 72.15 -4.32
CA ASN A 29 -15.58 72.48 -5.72
C ASN A 29 -16.21 71.26 -6.41
N ILE A 30 -17.53 71.15 -6.28
CA ILE A 30 -18.36 70.14 -6.94
C ILE A 30 -18.22 70.34 -8.46
N PRO A 31 -17.81 69.31 -9.22
CA PRO A 31 -17.79 69.39 -10.68
C PRO A 31 -19.17 69.80 -11.22
N GLU A 32 -19.22 70.78 -12.15
CA GLU A 32 -20.48 71.30 -12.70
C GLU A 32 -21.32 70.22 -13.41
N ASP A 33 -20.68 69.13 -13.84
CA ASP A 33 -21.29 67.97 -14.47
C ASP A 33 -21.89 66.96 -13.47
N SER A 34 -21.88 67.27 -12.17
CA SER A 34 -22.43 66.41 -11.13
C SER A 34 -23.95 66.59 -10.98
N ASN A 35 -24.70 65.50 -10.99
CA ASN A 35 -26.18 65.52 -10.84
C ASN A 35 -26.59 65.81 -9.39
N GLY A 36 -26.54 67.07 -8.97
CA GLY A 36 -26.83 67.48 -7.59
C GLY A 36 -25.84 66.91 -6.57
N GLY A 37 -24.61 66.60 -7.00
CA GLY A 37 -23.57 66.02 -6.16
C GLY A 37 -23.67 64.50 -5.94
N LYS A 38 -24.68 63.80 -6.48
CA LYS A 38 -24.82 62.34 -6.26
C LYS A 38 -24.04 61.50 -7.28
N ILE A 39 -24.09 61.90 -8.54
CA ILE A 39 -23.43 61.24 -9.66
C ILE A 39 -22.39 62.20 -10.24
N CYS A 40 -21.14 61.75 -10.35
CA CYS A 40 -20.06 62.53 -10.94
C CYS A 40 -19.62 61.94 -12.27
N LYS A 41 -19.28 62.80 -13.22
CA LYS A 41 -18.77 62.41 -14.52
C LYS A 41 -17.26 62.58 -14.57
N VAL A 42 -16.56 61.57 -15.10
CA VAL A 42 -15.15 61.69 -15.45
C VAL A 42 -15.09 62.16 -16.90
N THR A 43 -14.69 63.42 -17.07
CA THR A 43 -14.55 64.11 -18.36
C THR A 43 -13.08 64.39 -18.72
N SER A 44 -12.17 64.21 -17.76
CA SER A 44 -10.72 64.35 -17.94
C SER A 44 -10.01 63.02 -17.65
N MET A 45 -9.25 62.53 -18.63
CA MET A 45 -8.48 61.27 -18.53
C MET A 45 -7.08 61.50 -17.94
N VAL A 46 -6.97 62.38 -16.96
CA VAL A 46 -5.72 62.71 -16.26
C VAL A 46 -5.82 62.28 -14.82
N ASP A 47 -4.79 61.59 -14.32
CA ASP A 47 -4.74 61.17 -12.93
C ASP A 47 -4.18 62.28 -12.01
N ASP A 48 -5.03 63.23 -11.64
CA ASP A 48 -4.64 64.38 -10.81
C ASP A 48 -5.84 64.95 -10.04
N ALA A 49 -5.73 65.01 -8.70
CA ALA A 49 -6.78 65.53 -7.82
C ALA A 49 -7.06 67.03 -8.02
N GLY A 50 -6.09 67.78 -8.54
CA GLY A 50 -6.22 69.21 -8.83
C GLY A 50 -7.05 69.51 -10.09
N ILE A 51 -7.21 68.54 -10.99
CA ILE A 51 -7.89 68.73 -12.27
C ILE A 51 -9.40 68.48 -12.14
N LEU A 52 -10.21 69.43 -12.61
CA LEU A 52 -11.67 69.27 -12.67
C LEU A 52 -12.04 68.15 -13.65
N GLY A 53 -13.05 67.35 -13.29
CA GLY A 53 -13.52 66.23 -14.12
C GLY A 53 -12.60 65.01 -14.13
N SER A 54 -11.54 64.96 -13.31
CA SER A 54 -10.69 63.78 -13.17
C SER A 54 -11.29 62.75 -12.21
N LEU A 55 -10.96 61.46 -12.42
CA LEU A 55 -11.34 60.38 -11.52
C LEU A 55 -10.80 60.61 -10.10
N ARG A 56 -9.51 60.95 -9.97
CA ARG A 56 -8.85 61.13 -8.68
C ARG A 56 -9.50 62.20 -7.84
N ARG A 57 -9.91 63.32 -8.46
CA ARG A 57 -10.63 64.37 -7.76
C ARG A 57 -12.00 63.91 -7.28
N ALA A 58 -12.77 63.22 -8.13
CA ALA A 58 -14.09 62.71 -7.79
C ALA A 58 -14.04 61.73 -6.61
N LEU A 59 -12.95 60.98 -6.46
CA LEU A 59 -12.71 60.10 -5.33
C LEU A 59 -12.23 60.85 -4.08
N GLU A 60 -11.12 61.59 -4.17
CA GLU A 60 -10.45 62.22 -3.02
C GLU A 60 -11.24 63.38 -2.40
N GLN A 61 -12.02 64.10 -3.22
CA GLN A 61 -12.88 65.18 -2.73
C GLN A 61 -14.34 64.74 -2.59
N GLY A 62 -14.70 63.52 -3.00
CA GLY A 62 -16.07 63.04 -3.05
C GLY A 62 -16.26 61.74 -2.26
N TYR A 63 -16.29 60.61 -2.98
CA TYR A 63 -16.63 59.30 -2.40
C TYR A 63 -15.78 58.91 -1.19
N ASN A 64 -14.47 59.19 -1.20
CA ASN A 64 -13.58 58.81 -0.09
C ASN A 64 -13.61 59.77 1.10
N ILE A 65 -14.37 60.87 1.04
CA ILE A 65 -14.55 61.76 2.20
C ILE A 65 -15.47 61.09 3.22
N GLN A 66 -14.91 60.79 4.40
CA GLN A 66 -15.63 60.17 5.52
C GLN A 66 -16.16 61.17 6.56
N ASP A 67 -15.93 62.47 6.34
CA ASP A 67 -16.41 63.52 7.26
C ASP A 67 -17.89 63.85 7.02
N SER A 68 -18.75 63.34 7.91
CA SER A 68 -20.20 63.60 7.90
C SER A 68 -20.61 65.08 8.05
N SER A 69 -19.69 65.97 8.44
CA SER A 69 -19.93 67.41 8.56
C SER A 69 -19.70 68.19 7.27
N LEU A 70 -19.10 67.56 6.26
CA LEU A 70 -18.89 68.13 4.93
C LEU A 70 -19.89 67.55 3.92
N PRO A 71 -20.42 68.34 2.98
CA PRO A 71 -21.27 67.82 1.91
C PRO A 71 -20.44 66.90 1.00
N SER A 72 -20.59 65.57 1.16
CA SER A 72 -19.99 64.58 0.26
C SER A 72 -20.70 64.61 -1.09
N PHE A 73 -19.91 64.56 -2.17
CA PHE A 73 -20.39 64.44 -3.53
C PHE A 73 -19.82 63.18 -4.20
N CYS A 74 -20.36 62.76 -5.34
CA CYS A 74 -20.13 61.44 -5.94
C CYS A 74 -20.53 60.28 -5.01
N THR A 75 -21.58 60.44 -4.22
CA THR A 75 -21.98 59.46 -3.19
C THR A 75 -22.64 58.21 -3.75
N GLU A 76 -23.26 58.29 -4.93
CA GLU A 76 -23.97 57.17 -5.56
C GLU A 76 -23.13 56.56 -6.68
N LYS A 77 -22.51 57.39 -7.52
CA LYS A 77 -21.87 56.90 -8.74
C LYS A 77 -20.79 57.83 -9.29
N ILE A 78 -19.72 57.25 -9.79
CA ILE A 78 -18.77 57.88 -10.71
C ILE A 78 -18.90 57.17 -12.07
N VAL A 79 -19.16 57.94 -13.12
CA VAL A 79 -19.33 57.43 -14.48
C VAL A 79 -18.31 58.07 -15.42
N PHE A 80 -17.60 57.25 -16.19
CA PHE A 80 -16.75 57.77 -17.27
C PHE A 80 -17.62 58.22 -18.44
N ASP A 81 -17.53 59.51 -18.81
CA ASP A 81 -18.31 60.12 -19.90
C ASP A 81 -17.48 60.22 -21.20
N THR A 82 -16.22 59.80 -21.16
CA THR A 82 -15.27 59.81 -22.28
C THR A 82 -14.41 58.55 -22.26
N ALA A 83 -14.12 58.03 -23.45
CA ALA A 83 -13.18 56.93 -23.64
C ALA A 83 -11.74 57.45 -23.60
N GLY A 84 -10.80 56.62 -23.18
CA GLY A 84 -9.40 56.98 -23.15
C GLY A 84 -8.61 56.20 -22.10
N THR A 85 -7.34 56.56 -21.97
CA THR A 85 -6.42 55.95 -21.03
C THR A 85 -6.06 56.93 -19.94
N ILE A 86 -6.22 56.53 -18.68
CA ILE A 86 -5.70 57.22 -17.50
C ILE A 86 -4.42 56.50 -17.07
N THR A 87 -3.27 57.14 -17.23
CA THR A 87 -2.02 56.64 -16.63
C THR A 87 -2.01 56.98 -15.14
N LEU A 88 -2.04 55.94 -14.31
CA LEU A 88 -2.11 56.08 -12.86
C LEU A 88 -0.77 56.55 -12.29
N ARG A 89 -0.82 57.58 -11.43
CA ARG A 89 0.27 58.10 -10.61
C ARG A 89 0.32 57.46 -9.23
N ASP A 90 -0.82 56.99 -8.73
CA ASP A 90 -0.97 56.24 -7.48
C ASP A 90 -2.19 55.29 -7.61
N THR A 91 -2.28 54.30 -6.74
CA THR A 91 -3.40 53.37 -6.65
C THR A 91 -4.73 54.11 -6.48
N ILE A 92 -5.76 53.65 -7.19
CA ILE A 92 -7.13 54.13 -7.02
C ILE A 92 -7.74 53.44 -5.80
N ARG A 93 -7.96 54.19 -4.71
CA ARG A 93 -8.52 53.66 -3.47
C ARG A 93 -10.02 53.93 -3.41
N LEU A 94 -10.80 52.88 -3.14
CA LEU A 94 -12.23 52.94 -2.81
C LEU A 94 -12.37 52.53 -1.35
N ASN A 95 -12.28 53.49 -0.43
CA ASN A 95 -12.09 53.21 1.00
C ASN A 95 -13.14 53.89 1.90
N ASN A 96 -14.40 53.85 1.50
CA ASN A 96 -15.51 54.36 2.28
C ASN A 96 -16.47 53.22 2.70
N LYS A 97 -16.12 52.51 3.78
CA LYS A 97 -16.95 51.43 4.35
C LYS A 97 -18.32 51.88 4.85
N ALA A 98 -18.52 53.17 5.09
CA ALA A 98 -19.80 53.73 5.52
C ALA A 98 -20.76 53.99 4.34
N ALA A 99 -20.24 54.07 3.12
CA ALA A 99 -21.04 54.21 1.91
C ALA A 99 -21.37 52.84 1.33
N ALA A 100 -22.66 52.59 1.06
CA ALA A 100 -23.15 51.36 0.44
C ALA A 100 -23.87 51.69 -0.88
N GLY A 101 -23.76 50.80 -1.87
CA GLY A 101 -24.42 50.96 -3.18
C GLY A 101 -23.70 51.90 -4.14
N PHE A 102 -22.41 52.21 -3.91
CA PHE A 102 -21.63 53.07 -4.78
C PHE A 102 -21.23 52.34 -6.07
N THR A 103 -21.24 53.05 -7.21
CA THR A 103 -20.87 52.49 -8.51
C THR A 103 -19.75 53.28 -9.19
N LEU A 104 -18.70 52.60 -9.65
CA LEU A 104 -17.70 53.12 -10.59
C LEU A 104 -17.87 52.42 -11.94
N GLU A 105 -18.35 53.12 -12.96
CA GLU A 105 -18.68 52.49 -14.24
C GLU A 105 -18.25 53.27 -15.47
N LYS A 106 -17.96 52.56 -16.56
CA LYS A 106 -17.96 53.16 -17.90
C LYS A 106 -19.40 53.54 -18.29
N GLY A 107 -19.60 54.77 -18.74
CA GLY A 107 -20.90 55.24 -19.19
C GLY A 107 -21.41 54.50 -20.43
N ALA A 108 -22.70 54.15 -20.44
CA ALA A 108 -23.33 53.38 -21.52
C ALA A 108 -23.23 54.05 -22.91
N GLY A 109 -23.10 55.39 -22.96
CA GLY A 109 -22.96 56.15 -24.21
C GLY A 109 -21.51 56.26 -24.72
N VAL A 110 -20.52 55.72 -24.01
CA VAL A 110 -19.11 55.86 -24.35
C VAL A 110 -18.68 54.79 -25.36
N SER A 111 -18.47 55.23 -26.62
CA SER A 111 -17.86 54.42 -27.67
C SER A 111 -16.33 54.37 -27.47
N GLY A 112 -15.78 53.18 -27.22
CA GLY A 112 -14.36 52.96 -26.92
C GLY A 112 -14.09 52.42 -25.51
N GLN A 113 -12.84 52.10 -25.20
CA GLN A 113 -12.44 51.57 -23.90
C GLN A 113 -12.11 52.69 -22.90
N VAL A 114 -12.38 52.42 -21.62
CA VAL A 114 -11.87 53.21 -20.50
C VAL A 114 -10.75 52.38 -19.88
N ILE A 115 -9.51 52.83 -20.04
CA ILE A 115 -8.32 52.08 -19.65
C ILE A 115 -7.66 52.77 -18.45
N LEU A 116 -7.47 52.04 -17.37
CA LEU A 116 -6.60 52.42 -16.26
C LEU A 116 -5.23 51.75 -16.49
N ASP A 117 -4.22 52.55 -16.82
CA ASP A 117 -2.87 52.08 -17.07
C ASP A 117 -2.02 52.22 -15.80
N ALA A 118 -1.77 51.07 -15.16
CA ALA A 118 -1.07 50.96 -13.89
C ALA A 118 0.43 50.64 -14.05
N SER A 119 0.96 50.67 -15.28
CA SER A 119 2.36 50.33 -15.57
C SER A 119 3.40 51.23 -14.88
N GLY A 120 2.98 52.39 -14.38
CA GLY A 120 3.82 53.32 -13.63
C GLY A 120 3.79 53.15 -12.12
N LEU A 121 2.97 52.23 -11.60
CA LEU A 121 2.88 51.98 -10.16
C LEU A 121 4.04 51.08 -9.67
N GLY A 122 4.39 51.21 -8.39
CA GLY A 122 5.47 50.45 -7.77
C GLY A 122 5.22 48.94 -7.73
N GLU A 123 6.27 48.17 -7.43
CA GLU A 123 6.19 46.72 -7.29
C GLU A 123 5.12 46.30 -6.27
N GLY A 124 4.33 45.29 -6.60
CA GLY A 124 3.23 44.81 -5.76
C GLY A 124 1.99 45.72 -5.67
N ALA A 125 1.99 46.88 -6.33
CA ALA A 125 0.86 47.80 -6.27
C ALA A 125 -0.36 47.30 -7.07
N CYS A 126 -1.55 47.53 -6.51
CA CYS A 126 -2.81 47.29 -7.19
C CYS A 126 -3.24 48.52 -7.99
N ALA A 127 -3.88 48.34 -9.15
CA ALA A 127 -4.45 49.49 -9.87
C ALA A 127 -5.64 50.09 -9.10
N ILE A 128 -6.51 49.21 -8.58
CA ILE A 128 -7.61 49.55 -7.68
C ILE A 128 -7.47 48.78 -6.37
N GLU A 129 -7.54 49.49 -5.25
CA GLU A 129 -7.75 48.92 -3.92
C GLU A 129 -9.19 49.17 -3.48
N LEU A 130 -9.94 48.08 -3.32
CA LEU A 130 -11.33 48.10 -2.87
C LEU A 130 -11.38 47.72 -1.39
N ASP A 131 -11.52 48.74 -0.53
CA ASP A 131 -11.67 48.61 0.92
C ASP A 131 -13.05 49.14 1.37
N SER A 132 -14.10 48.58 0.80
CA SER A 132 -15.49 49.05 0.95
C SER A 132 -16.50 47.90 0.80
N ASN A 133 -17.75 48.16 1.17
CA ASN A 133 -18.84 47.19 1.06
C ASN A 133 -19.86 47.64 0.01
N GLN A 134 -20.47 46.69 -0.71
CA GLN A 134 -21.54 46.98 -1.67
C GLN A 134 -21.14 48.01 -2.75
N VAL A 135 -19.90 47.93 -3.22
CA VAL A 135 -19.39 48.73 -4.35
C VAL A 135 -19.51 47.93 -5.64
N THR A 136 -19.96 48.58 -6.71
CA THR A 136 -19.98 48.02 -8.06
C THR A 136 -18.89 48.66 -8.91
N ILE A 137 -18.04 47.86 -9.56
CA ILE A 137 -17.07 48.32 -10.57
C ILE A 137 -17.45 47.68 -11.91
N LYS A 138 -17.68 48.50 -12.95
CA LYS A 138 -18.25 48.01 -14.21
C LYS A 138 -17.62 48.55 -15.48
N GLY A 139 -17.34 47.64 -16.42
CA GLY A 139 -17.06 47.99 -17.82
C GLY A 139 -15.73 48.73 -18.08
N ILE A 140 -14.78 48.64 -17.15
CA ILE A 140 -13.46 49.27 -17.26
C ILE A 140 -12.38 48.23 -17.61
N THR A 141 -11.30 48.69 -18.24
CA THR A 141 -10.11 47.89 -18.54
C THR A 141 -8.95 48.36 -17.69
N ILE A 142 -8.20 47.44 -17.11
CA ILE A 142 -7.01 47.68 -16.30
C ILE A 142 -5.84 46.96 -16.96
N ARG A 143 -4.67 47.60 -17.00
CA ARG A 143 -3.47 46.96 -17.52
C ARG A 143 -2.21 47.37 -16.78
N GLY A 144 -1.21 46.49 -16.75
CA GLY A 144 0.13 46.84 -16.31
C GLY A 144 0.32 46.95 -14.81
N ALA A 145 -0.59 46.43 -13.98
CA ALA A 145 -0.44 46.54 -12.52
C ALA A 145 0.59 45.51 -12.02
N ALA A 146 1.69 45.97 -11.42
CA ALA A 146 2.76 45.07 -10.94
C ALA A 146 2.27 44.05 -9.89
N GLY A 147 1.30 44.43 -9.05
CA GLY A 147 0.69 43.53 -8.05
C GLY A 147 -0.57 42.83 -8.57
N SER A 148 -1.70 43.54 -8.65
CA SER A 148 -2.95 42.98 -9.19
C SER A 148 -3.81 44.09 -9.82
N GLY A 149 -4.66 43.74 -10.78
CA GLY A 149 -5.58 44.73 -11.34
C GLY A 149 -6.48 45.33 -10.27
N ILE A 150 -7.16 44.47 -9.51
CA ILE A 150 -7.99 44.87 -8.37
C ILE A 150 -7.60 44.06 -7.15
N CYS A 151 -7.45 44.73 -6.01
CA CYS A 151 -7.28 44.10 -4.70
C CYS A 151 -8.50 44.39 -3.84
N ILE A 152 -9.28 43.36 -3.53
CA ILE A 152 -10.39 43.43 -2.58
C ILE A 152 -9.81 43.18 -1.18
N LYS A 153 -9.82 44.22 -0.35
CA LYS A 153 -9.18 44.21 0.97
C LYS A 153 -10.02 43.46 2.00
N GLY A 154 -9.35 42.85 2.98
CA GLY A 154 -9.98 42.08 4.05
C GLY A 154 -11.20 42.77 4.69
N GLY A 155 -12.32 42.06 4.73
CA GLY A 155 -13.59 42.56 5.26
C GLY A 155 -14.39 43.46 4.31
N SER A 156 -14.03 43.51 3.03
CA SER A 156 -14.79 44.17 1.97
C SER A 156 -15.81 43.20 1.38
N ASN A 157 -17.09 43.43 1.65
CA ASN A 157 -18.15 42.45 1.44
C ASN A 157 -19.25 42.96 0.51
N GLY A 158 -19.86 42.04 -0.23
CA GLY A 158 -21.02 42.36 -1.08
C GLY A 158 -20.67 43.18 -2.32
N ASN A 159 -19.41 43.21 -2.75
CA ASN A 159 -18.99 43.99 -3.91
C ASN A 159 -19.24 43.24 -5.22
N LEU A 160 -19.50 43.98 -6.30
CA LEU A 160 -19.76 43.45 -7.63
C LEU A 160 -18.72 43.98 -8.61
N ILE A 161 -17.94 43.08 -9.21
CA ILE A 161 -17.02 43.39 -10.30
C ILE A 161 -17.62 42.79 -11.57
N ASP A 162 -18.15 43.63 -12.46
CA ASP A 162 -18.97 43.20 -13.60
C ASP A 162 -18.42 43.74 -14.92
N GLY A 163 -18.03 42.86 -15.85
CA GLY A 163 -17.54 43.33 -17.15
C GLY A 163 -16.20 44.07 -17.08
N VAL A 164 -15.38 43.78 -16.07
CA VAL A 164 -14.04 44.38 -15.92
C VAL A 164 -13.01 43.51 -16.62
N SER A 165 -12.09 44.14 -17.36
CA SER A 165 -10.96 43.45 -17.98
C SER A 165 -9.65 43.81 -17.28
N VAL A 166 -8.80 42.81 -17.01
CA VAL A 166 -7.45 42.99 -16.46
C VAL A 166 -6.45 42.18 -17.28
N THR A 167 -5.37 42.83 -17.71
CA THR A 167 -4.31 42.20 -18.50
C THR A 167 -2.92 42.71 -18.16
N ARG A 168 -1.87 41.91 -18.42
CA ARG A 168 -0.46 42.27 -18.19
C ARG A 168 -0.22 42.78 -16.77
N SER A 169 -0.89 42.18 -15.81
CA SER A 169 -0.76 42.51 -14.38
C SER A 169 -0.22 41.30 -13.62
N GLY A 170 0.06 41.44 -12.33
CA GLY A 170 0.39 40.29 -11.46
C GLY A 170 -0.79 39.32 -11.39
N ASN A 171 -1.76 39.51 -10.49
CA ASN A 171 -3.06 38.82 -10.61
C ASN A 171 -4.08 39.70 -11.37
N GLY A 172 -5.09 39.09 -11.97
CA GLY A 172 -6.24 39.84 -12.48
C GLY A 172 -6.99 40.51 -11.33
N ILE A 173 -7.51 39.70 -10.41
CA ILE A 173 -8.10 40.13 -9.14
C ILE A 173 -7.51 39.33 -7.98
N LEU A 174 -7.16 40.02 -6.90
CA LEU A 174 -6.78 39.43 -5.62
C LEU A 174 -7.86 39.71 -4.58
N VAL A 175 -8.35 38.68 -3.91
CA VAL A 175 -9.32 38.78 -2.81
C VAL A 175 -8.64 38.36 -1.51
N GLU A 176 -8.48 39.31 -0.59
CA GLU A 176 -7.80 39.08 0.69
C GLU A 176 -8.71 38.38 1.70
N SER A 177 -8.09 37.60 2.59
CA SER A 177 -8.75 36.81 3.63
C SER A 177 -9.75 37.64 4.45
N GLY A 178 -10.92 37.06 4.75
CA GLY A 178 -12.01 37.71 5.48
C GLY A 178 -12.96 38.56 4.64
N SER A 179 -12.75 38.67 3.32
CA SER A 179 -13.73 39.24 2.38
C SER A 179 -14.72 38.17 1.92
N GLN A 180 -16.02 38.49 1.88
CA GLN A 180 -17.08 37.53 1.57
C GLN A 180 -18.24 38.18 0.78
N ARG A 181 -19.03 37.35 0.10
CA ARG A 181 -20.19 37.75 -0.72
C ARG A 181 -19.82 38.70 -1.85
N ASN A 182 -18.59 38.66 -2.34
CA ASN A 182 -18.20 39.42 -3.53
C ASN A 182 -18.49 38.57 -4.78
N THR A 183 -18.98 39.22 -5.84
CA THR A 183 -19.25 38.60 -7.13
C THR A 183 -18.34 39.19 -8.19
N ILE A 184 -17.59 38.36 -8.87
CA ILE A 184 -16.72 38.68 -9.99
C ILE A 184 -17.31 37.98 -11.21
N GLN A 185 -17.82 38.75 -12.16
CA GLN A 185 -18.56 38.19 -13.30
C GLN A 185 -18.37 38.95 -14.60
N ASN A 186 -18.58 38.24 -15.72
CA ASN A 186 -18.54 38.79 -17.08
C ASN A 186 -17.23 39.51 -17.43
N GLY A 187 -16.16 39.31 -16.65
CA GLY A 187 -14.87 39.97 -16.79
C GLY A 187 -13.93 39.24 -17.74
N PHE A 188 -12.78 39.87 -18.03
CA PHE A 188 -11.73 39.31 -18.90
C PHE A 188 -10.39 39.40 -18.19
N PHE A 189 -9.87 38.27 -17.70
CA PHE A 189 -8.63 38.21 -16.93
C PHE A 189 -7.60 37.38 -17.68
N PHE A 190 -6.67 38.04 -18.37
CA PHE A 190 -5.78 37.36 -19.31
C PHE A 190 -4.38 37.97 -19.45
N ASP A 191 -3.41 37.16 -19.86
CA ASP A 191 -2.01 37.58 -20.02
C ASP A 191 -1.45 38.21 -18.73
N ASN A 192 -1.82 37.69 -17.56
CA ASN A 192 -1.29 38.11 -16.25
C ASN A 192 -0.20 37.14 -15.77
N SER A 193 0.79 37.64 -15.02
CA SER A 193 1.93 36.83 -14.55
C SER A 193 1.63 35.95 -13.32
N GLY A 194 0.47 36.15 -12.70
CA GLY A 194 -0.08 35.39 -11.58
C GLY A 194 -1.35 34.66 -12.02
N PHE A 195 -2.36 34.60 -11.15
CA PHE A 195 -3.66 34.01 -11.46
C PHE A 195 -4.61 35.01 -12.11
N GLY A 196 -5.60 34.52 -12.86
CA GLY A 196 -6.72 35.35 -13.31
C GLY A 196 -7.49 35.93 -12.13
N VAL A 197 -7.92 35.07 -11.21
CA VAL A 197 -8.49 35.46 -9.91
C VAL A 197 -7.82 34.64 -8.81
N LYS A 198 -7.32 35.30 -7.77
CA LYS A 198 -6.74 34.67 -6.59
C LYS A 198 -7.58 34.97 -5.36
N LEU A 199 -8.24 33.95 -4.83
CA LEU A 199 -8.90 33.98 -3.53
C LEU A 199 -7.90 33.41 -2.53
N LEU A 200 -7.44 34.22 -1.57
CA LEU A 200 -6.68 33.71 -0.41
C LEU A 200 -7.65 32.90 0.49
N ASP A 201 -7.72 33.11 1.79
CA ASP A 201 -8.69 32.38 2.64
C ASP A 201 -10.11 33.00 2.58
N ALA A 202 -10.49 33.55 1.41
CA ALA A 202 -11.71 34.31 1.22
C ALA A 202 -12.85 33.43 0.68
N THR A 203 -13.61 32.82 1.60
CA THR A 203 -14.78 31.99 1.27
C THR A 203 -16.02 32.83 0.94
N GLN A 204 -17.05 32.21 0.36
CA GLN A 204 -18.31 32.85 -0.05
C GLN A 204 -18.13 33.94 -1.12
N ASN A 205 -17.11 33.83 -1.96
CA ASN A 205 -16.91 34.73 -3.10
C ASN A 205 -17.14 33.97 -4.39
N GLN A 206 -17.95 34.57 -5.27
CA GLN A 206 -18.39 33.97 -6.51
C GLN A 206 -17.59 34.52 -7.68
N VAL A 207 -16.93 33.64 -8.43
CA VAL A 207 -16.22 33.95 -9.68
C VAL A 207 -16.91 33.17 -10.78
N THR A 208 -17.70 33.85 -11.61
CA THR A 208 -18.67 33.20 -12.50
C THR A 208 -18.73 33.87 -13.87
N HIS A 209 -18.91 33.10 -14.94
CA HIS A 209 -19.07 33.62 -16.31
C HIS A 209 -17.96 34.59 -16.76
N ASN A 210 -16.72 34.38 -16.31
CA ASN A 210 -15.56 35.20 -16.69
C ASN A 210 -14.76 34.57 -17.83
N ALA A 211 -14.12 35.40 -18.63
CA ALA A 211 -13.13 35.00 -19.61
C ALA A 211 -11.73 34.94 -18.98
N ILE A 212 -11.23 33.75 -18.64
CA ILE A 212 -9.97 33.60 -17.89
C ILE A 212 -8.98 32.70 -18.64
N TYR A 213 -7.94 33.29 -19.24
CA TYR A 213 -6.99 32.53 -20.08
C TYR A 213 -5.59 33.13 -20.10
N ARG A 214 -4.58 32.31 -20.39
CA ARG A 214 -3.16 32.73 -20.51
C ARG A 214 -2.63 33.51 -19.29
N ASN A 215 -3.01 33.07 -18.08
CA ASN A 215 -2.44 33.57 -16.84
C ASN A 215 -1.38 32.57 -16.35
N THR A 216 -0.19 33.02 -16.01
CA THR A 216 0.98 32.14 -15.81
C THR A 216 0.81 31.15 -14.66
N GLN A 217 0.11 31.51 -13.58
CA GLN A 217 -0.10 30.60 -12.44
C GLN A 217 -1.41 29.80 -12.54
N GLY A 218 -2.31 30.15 -13.47
CA GLY A 218 -3.57 29.46 -13.68
C GLY A 218 -4.81 30.37 -13.67
N PRO A 219 -6.02 29.81 -13.87
CA PRO A 219 -7.23 30.60 -14.00
C PRO A 219 -7.71 31.17 -12.66
N ILE A 220 -7.96 30.28 -11.70
CA ILE A 220 -8.52 30.61 -10.39
C ILE A 220 -7.75 29.82 -9.32
N ASP A 221 -7.24 30.54 -8.33
CA ASP A 221 -6.73 30.00 -7.07
C ASP A 221 -7.79 30.23 -5.98
N SER A 222 -8.07 29.21 -5.18
CA SER A 222 -9.10 29.26 -4.14
C SER A 222 -8.87 28.20 -3.05
N PRO A 223 -9.24 28.49 -1.80
CA PRO A 223 -9.06 27.58 -0.67
C PRO A 223 -10.10 26.45 -0.66
N ALA A 224 -11.16 26.54 -1.47
CA ALA A 224 -12.27 25.58 -1.48
C ALA A 224 -11.97 24.36 -2.36
N THR A 225 -10.90 23.62 -2.02
CA THR A 225 -10.44 22.43 -2.76
C THR A 225 -11.40 21.25 -2.67
N ASN A 226 -12.18 21.17 -1.60
CA ASN A 226 -13.20 20.14 -1.36
C ASN A 226 -14.36 20.18 -2.36
N ILE A 227 -14.55 21.27 -3.08
CA ILE A 227 -15.56 21.41 -4.15
C ILE A 227 -14.90 21.58 -5.53
N ARG A 228 -13.61 21.25 -5.67
CA ARG A 228 -12.88 21.31 -6.94
C ARG A 228 -13.34 20.18 -7.86
N PRO A 229 -13.91 20.49 -9.04
CA PRO A 229 -14.25 19.47 -10.01
C PRO A 229 -13.01 18.80 -10.59
N ASP A 230 -13.15 17.53 -10.91
CA ASP A 230 -12.20 16.78 -11.73
C ASP A 230 -12.86 16.39 -13.06
N ILE A 231 -12.09 16.46 -14.15
CA ILE A 231 -12.54 16.06 -15.49
C ILE A 231 -11.80 14.78 -15.84
N ALA A 232 -12.43 13.64 -15.57
CA ALA A 232 -11.84 12.32 -15.75
C ALA A 232 -11.67 11.97 -17.24
N SER A 233 -12.66 12.30 -18.08
CA SER A 233 -12.61 11.98 -19.51
C SER A 233 -13.27 13.04 -20.39
N ALA A 234 -12.77 13.16 -21.61
CA ALA A 234 -13.25 14.02 -22.67
C ALA A 234 -13.25 13.28 -24.02
N ALA A 235 -14.36 12.63 -24.38
CA ALA A 235 -14.48 11.87 -25.62
C ALA A 235 -15.12 12.72 -26.74
N PRO A 236 -14.62 12.67 -27.99
CA PRO A 236 -15.25 13.38 -29.10
C PRO A 236 -16.64 12.80 -29.40
N SER A 237 -17.68 13.64 -29.35
CA SER A 237 -19.06 13.23 -29.62
C SER A 237 -19.37 13.15 -31.12
N ASN A 238 -18.42 13.51 -31.99
CA ASN A 238 -18.56 13.43 -33.44
C ASN A 238 -17.21 13.18 -34.13
N SER A 239 -17.26 12.64 -35.35
CA SER A 239 -16.09 12.30 -36.16
C SER A 239 -15.24 13.52 -36.57
N ALA A 240 -15.81 14.72 -36.46
CA ALA A 240 -15.12 15.97 -36.76
C ALA A 240 -14.36 16.55 -35.56
N ALA A 241 -14.49 15.92 -34.37
CA ALA A 241 -13.94 16.38 -33.09
C ALA A 241 -14.20 17.87 -32.83
N THR A 242 -15.46 18.31 -33.05
CA THR A 242 -15.91 19.68 -32.76
C THR A 242 -16.80 19.79 -31.53
N ASN A 243 -17.15 18.65 -30.95
CA ASN A 243 -17.97 18.50 -29.76
C ASN A 243 -17.36 17.38 -28.91
N PHE A 244 -17.33 17.55 -27.59
CA PHE A 244 -16.78 16.57 -26.66
C PHE A 244 -17.79 16.29 -25.54
N THR A 245 -17.94 15.02 -25.19
CA THR A 245 -18.64 14.57 -23.99
C THR A 245 -17.60 14.52 -22.88
N LEU A 246 -17.79 15.36 -21.86
CA LEU A 246 -16.98 15.38 -20.66
C LEU A 246 -17.69 14.57 -19.57
N SER A 247 -16.94 13.72 -18.89
CA SER A 247 -17.36 13.08 -17.64
C SER A 247 -16.35 13.42 -16.54
N GLY A 248 -16.86 13.55 -15.32
CA GLY A 248 -16.05 13.91 -14.17
C GLY A 248 -16.84 13.84 -12.87
N SER A 249 -16.20 14.24 -11.79
CA SER A 249 -16.77 14.21 -10.45
C SER A 249 -16.40 15.44 -9.62
N VAL A 250 -17.08 15.63 -8.50
CA VAL A 250 -16.74 16.61 -7.47
C VAL A 250 -16.64 15.92 -6.11
N PRO A 251 -15.69 16.28 -5.23
CA PRO A 251 -15.59 15.63 -3.93
C PRO A 251 -16.77 15.94 -2.99
N GLU A 252 -17.38 17.12 -3.13
CA GLU A 252 -18.56 17.54 -2.39
C GLU A 252 -19.61 18.19 -3.30
N ALA A 253 -20.87 18.21 -2.84
CA ALA A 253 -21.99 18.74 -3.60
C ALA A 253 -21.86 20.25 -3.89
N VAL A 254 -22.11 20.62 -5.15
CA VAL A 254 -22.08 22.00 -5.64
C VAL A 254 -23.45 22.42 -6.19
N ASP A 255 -23.71 23.73 -6.30
CA ASP A 255 -24.90 24.25 -7.02
C ASP A 255 -24.77 24.03 -8.53
N ARG A 256 -23.55 24.19 -9.05
CA ARG A 256 -23.21 23.95 -10.45
C ARG A 256 -21.71 23.82 -10.66
N ILE A 257 -21.35 23.28 -11.82
CA ILE A 257 -20.01 23.35 -12.39
C ILE A 257 -20.02 24.27 -13.62
N GLU A 258 -19.05 25.16 -13.73
CA GLU A 258 -18.84 26.00 -14.90
C GLU A 258 -17.65 25.46 -15.69
N ILE A 259 -17.84 25.23 -17.00
CA ILE A 259 -16.78 24.73 -17.88
C ILE A 259 -16.30 25.83 -18.82
N PHE A 260 -14.97 25.92 -18.95
CA PHE A 260 -14.26 26.94 -19.71
C PHE A 260 -13.30 26.31 -20.71
N ARG A 261 -13.01 27.02 -21.80
CA ARG A 261 -11.91 26.73 -22.73
C ARG A 261 -10.61 27.39 -22.25
N GLY A 262 -9.46 26.79 -22.46
CA GLY A 262 -8.16 27.34 -22.03
C GLY A 262 -7.74 28.61 -22.78
N SER A 263 -7.94 28.70 -24.10
CA SER A 263 -7.73 29.94 -24.86
C SER A 263 -8.70 30.07 -26.04
N PRO A 264 -9.48 31.17 -26.15
CA PRO A 264 -10.45 31.31 -27.22
C PRO A 264 -9.79 31.70 -28.55
N SER A 265 -10.15 31.00 -29.65
CA SER A 265 -9.80 31.38 -31.01
C SER A 265 -10.80 32.41 -31.56
N GLY A 266 -10.49 33.70 -31.41
CA GLY A 266 -11.29 34.80 -31.99
C GLY A 266 -12.58 35.17 -31.25
N SER A 267 -12.91 34.50 -30.12
CA SER A 267 -13.97 34.90 -29.18
C SER A 267 -13.39 35.70 -28.02
N GLU A 268 -14.16 36.63 -27.46
CA GLU A 268 -13.76 37.33 -26.23
C GLU A 268 -14.03 36.48 -24.97
N THR A 269 -14.97 35.54 -25.00
CA THR A 269 -15.28 34.64 -23.87
C THR A 269 -14.72 33.23 -24.08
N ASN A 270 -14.24 32.62 -22.99
CA ASN A 270 -13.90 31.21 -22.92
C ASN A 270 -14.87 30.37 -22.09
N PHE A 271 -15.89 30.95 -21.46
CA PHE A 271 -16.96 30.20 -20.81
C PHE A 271 -17.77 29.40 -21.85
N ILE A 272 -18.13 28.16 -21.50
CA ILE A 272 -18.86 27.24 -22.38
C ILE A 272 -20.27 26.98 -21.85
N VAL A 273 -20.38 26.39 -20.65
CA VAL A 273 -21.63 25.83 -20.17
C VAL A 273 -21.67 25.76 -18.64
N ASP A 274 -22.89 25.87 -18.09
CA ASP A 274 -23.21 25.53 -16.70
C ASP A 274 -23.75 24.09 -16.64
N VAL A 275 -23.17 23.25 -15.79
CA VAL A 275 -23.64 21.89 -15.50
C VAL A 275 -24.36 21.90 -14.16
N ARG A 276 -25.64 21.52 -14.18
CA ARG A 276 -26.53 21.49 -12.99
C ARG A 276 -27.18 20.14 -12.73
N GLU A 277 -27.03 19.22 -13.67
CA GLU A 277 -27.56 17.87 -13.58
C GLU A 277 -26.42 16.96 -13.13
N PHE A 278 -26.61 16.31 -11.97
CA PHE A 278 -25.64 15.44 -11.33
C PHE A 278 -26.27 14.10 -11.03
N SER A 279 -25.51 13.02 -11.20
CA SER A 279 -25.85 11.70 -10.68
C SER A 279 -24.97 11.44 -9.48
N GLY A 280 -25.50 11.66 -8.27
CA GLY A 280 -24.69 11.71 -7.05
C GLY A 280 -23.71 12.89 -7.10
N LEU A 281 -22.41 12.57 -7.12
CA LEU A 281 -21.31 13.53 -7.22
C LEU A 281 -20.67 13.60 -8.61
N SER A 282 -21.19 12.83 -9.57
CA SER A 282 -20.67 12.77 -10.93
C SER A 282 -21.47 13.66 -11.87
N PHE A 283 -20.79 14.21 -12.87
CA PHE A 283 -21.40 15.02 -13.91
C PHE A 283 -21.00 14.51 -15.30
N ILE A 284 -21.92 14.62 -16.24
CA ILE A 284 -21.68 14.39 -17.66
C ILE A 284 -22.26 15.56 -18.42
N THR A 285 -21.51 16.11 -19.38
CA THR A 285 -21.99 17.20 -20.23
C THR A 285 -21.33 17.17 -21.60
N THR A 286 -21.98 17.76 -22.59
CA THR A 286 -21.39 17.95 -23.91
C THR A 286 -20.97 19.40 -24.09
N VAL A 287 -19.72 19.61 -24.49
CA VAL A 287 -19.14 20.93 -24.76
C VAL A 287 -18.86 21.10 -26.24
N ASP A 288 -19.18 22.29 -26.77
CA ASP A 288 -18.69 22.72 -28.07
C ASP A 288 -17.21 23.12 -27.91
N ALA A 289 -16.30 22.25 -28.32
CA ALA A 289 -14.85 22.48 -28.27
C ALA A 289 -14.15 21.65 -29.34
N ARG A 290 -12.99 22.10 -29.82
CA ARG A 290 -12.29 21.44 -30.94
C ARG A 290 -11.06 20.67 -30.46
N ALA A 291 -10.69 19.61 -31.17
CA ALA A 291 -9.39 18.97 -31.00
C ALA A 291 -8.26 20.02 -31.08
N GLY A 292 -7.33 19.95 -30.11
CA GLY A 292 -6.26 20.91 -29.89
C GLY A 292 -6.59 22.06 -28.94
N GLU A 293 -7.86 22.24 -28.56
CA GLU A 293 -8.27 23.18 -27.51
C GLU A 293 -8.07 22.57 -26.11
N GLU A 294 -7.98 23.45 -25.12
CA GLU A 294 -7.90 23.09 -23.70
C GLU A 294 -9.24 23.39 -23.04
N VAL A 295 -9.60 22.67 -21.98
CA VAL A 295 -10.76 22.94 -21.14
C VAL A 295 -10.44 22.79 -19.65
N PHE A 296 -11.19 23.47 -18.79
CA PHE A 296 -11.13 23.29 -17.35
C PHE A 296 -12.51 23.57 -16.74
N ALA A 297 -12.72 23.09 -15.51
CA ALA A 297 -13.96 23.22 -14.78
C ALA A 297 -13.76 23.97 -13.45
N VAL A 298 -14.82 24.60 -12.94
CA VAL A 298 -14.85 25.30 -11.65
C VAL A 298 -16.17 24.98 -10.95
N GLY A 299 -16.13 24.59 -9.69
CA GLY A 299 -17.30 24.31 -8.86
C GLY A 299 -17.79 25.56 -8.15
N ILE A 300 -19.11 25.75 -8.10
CA ILE A 300 -19.76 26.84 -7.37
C ILE A 300 -20.67 26.25 -6.30
N ALA A 301 -20.38 26.52 -5.03
CA ALA A 301 -21.22 26.09 -3.92
C ALA A 301 -22.52 26.91 -3.82
N PRO A 302 -23.57 26.40 -3.13
CA PRO A 302 -24.82 27.13 -2.93
C PRO A 302 -24.69 28.49 -2.23
N ASP A 303 -23.67 28.68 -1.41
CA ASP A 303 -23.38 29.96 -0.73
C ASP A 303 -22.57 30.95 -1.59
N GLY A 304 -22.27 30.57 -2.83
CA GLY A 304 -21.49 31.35 -3.79
C GLY A 304 -19.99 31.12 -3.72
N THR A 305 -19.47 30.26 -2.83
CA THR A 305 -18.05 29.90 -2.81
C THR A 305 -17.61 29.27 -4.13
N THR A 306 -16.48 29.72 -4.66
CA THR A 306 -15.90 29.21 -5.92
C THR A 306 -14.71 28.31 -5.61
N SER A 307 -14.62 27.13 -6.23
CA SER A 307 -13.47 26.24 -6.14
C SER A 307 -12.24 26.81 -6.88
N PRO A 308 -11.05 26.22 -6.69
CA PRO A 308 -9.96 26.41 -7.65
C PRO A 308 -10.32 25.75 -8.98
N ALA A 309 -9.62 26.11 -10.05
CA ALA A 309 -9.80 25.43 -11.33
C ALA A 309 -9.42 23.95 -11.25
N SER A 310 -10.14 23.10 -12.00
CA SER A 310 -9.71 21.73 -12.29
C SER A 310 -8.36 21.73 -12.99
N THR A 311 -7.75 20.57 -13.09
CA THR A 311 -6.62 20.39 -14.00
C THR A 311 -7.08 20.70 -15.42
N ILE A 312 -6.22 21.34 -16.21
CA ILE A 312 -6.54 21.70 -17.59
C ILE A 312 -6.46 20.43 -18.45
N VAL A 313 -7.53 20.10 -19.15
CA VAL A 313 -7.62 18.96 -20.07
C VAL A 313 -7.40 19.43 -21.50
N ARG A 314 -6.51 18.77 -22.24
CA ARG A 314 -6.32 19.03 -23.67
C ARG A 314 -7.14 18.06 -24.50
N LEU A 315 -7.95 18.58 -25.42
CA LEU A 315 -8.86 17.80 -26.25
C LEU A 315 -8.15 17.27 -27.51
N SER A 316 -8.42 16.03 -27.92
CA SER A 316 -7.88 15.46 -29.16
C SER A 316 -8.95 14.75 -30.00
N ALA A 317 -8.63 14.41 -31.26
CA ALA A 317 -9.55 13.71 -32.15
C ALA A 317 -9.82 12.25 -31.75
N THR A 318 -9.06 11.69 -30.81
CA THR A 318 -9.21 10.34 -30.28
C THR A 318 -9.68 10.31 -28.82
N GLY A 319 -9.84 11.48 -28.16
CA GLY A 319 -10.13 11.61 -26.72
C GLY A 319 -9.22 12.61 -26.02
N GLY A 320 -9.47 12.91 -24.74
CA GLY A 320 -8.63 13.75 -23.89
C GLY A 320 -8.95 13.50 -22.41
N GLY A 321 -7.98 13.68 -21.51
CA GLY A 321 -8.15 13.44 -20.07
C GLY A 321 -7.00 14.05 -19.26
N THR A 322 -7.12 14.04 -17.93
CA THR A 322 -6.04 14.37 -17.00
C THR A 322 -5.23 13.11 -16.73
N GLY A 323 -4.15 12.87 -17.48
CA GLY A 323 -3.16 11.88 -17.03
C GLY A 323 -2.61 12.29 -15.65
N PRO A 324 -2.29 11.34 -14.76
CA PRO A 324 -1.79 11.64 -13.41
C PRO A 324 -0.50 12.45 -13.50
N GLY A 325 -0.55 13.68 -12.99
CA GLY A 325 0.54 14.65 -13.05
C GLY A 325 1.66 14.41 -12.04
N THR A 326 2.18 13.19 -11.93
CA THR A 326 3.29 12.86 -11.00
C THR A 326 4.42 12.01 -11.59
N GLY A 327 4.50 11.80 -12.92
CA GLY A 327 5.64 11.15 -13.58
C GLY A 327 6.36 12.06 -14.60
N PRO A 328 7.63 11.77 -15.00
CA PRO A 328 8.39 12.56 -15.95
C PRO A 328 7.92 12.43 -17.42
N ARG A 329 6.93 11.56 -17.73
CA ARG A 329 6.32 11.43 -19.06
C ARG A 329 4.95 12.09 -19.20
N PRO A 330 4.71 12.88 -20.27
CA PRO A 330 3.37 13.20 -20.74
C PRO A 330 2.90 12.10 -21.71
N CYS A 331 2.18 11.10 -21.21
CA CYS A 331 1.46 10.15 -22.05
C CYS A 331 -0.06 10.22 -21.79
N PHE A 332 -0.89 9.75 -22.73
CA PHE A 332 -2.35 9.78 -22.64
C PHE A 332 -2.95 8.39 -22.84
N PRO A 333 -4.00 7.98 -22.10
CA PRO A 333 -4.71 6.73 -22.36
C PRO A 333 -5.20 6.67 -23.83
N GLY A 334 -4.87 5.59 -24.53
CA GLY A 334 -5.08 5.38 -25.96
C GLY A 334 -4.00 6.00 -26.87
N GLN A 335 -2.89 6.49 -26.31
CA GLN A 335 -1.75 6.99 -27.10
C GLN A 335 -1.03 5.82 -27.77
N VAL A 336 -1.04 5.81 -29.11
CA VAL A 336 -0.17 4.90 -29.86
C VAL A 336 1.22 5.52 -29.93
N PHE A 337 2.18 4.96 -29.19
CA PHE A 337 3.58 5.38 -29.30
C PHE A 337 4.16 5.01 -30.68
N PRO A 338 5.08 5.81 -31.22
CA PRO A 338 5.86 5.38 -32.37
C PRO A 338 6.54 4.03 -32.05
N PRO A 339 6.56 3.04 -32.96
CA PRO A 339 7.20 1.73 -32.72
C PRO A 339 8.73 1.76 -32.50
N THR A 340 9.31 2.95 -32.37
CA THR A 340 10.74 3.21 -32.19
C THR A 340 10.98 4.25 -31.09
N ALA A 341 9.93 4.61 -30.33
CA ALA A 341 10.08 5.45 -29.17
C ALA A 341 10.53 4.56 -28.01
N ASP A 342 11.51 5.06 -27.27
CA ASP A 342 12.17 4.46 -26.12
C ASP A 342 12.61 5.70 -25.33
N PHE A 343 11.90 5.99 -24.23
CA PHE A 343 11.93 7.29 -23.60
C PHE A 343 12.96 7.41 -22.49
N ASP A 344 13.14 6.36 -21.70
CA ASP A 344 14.16 6.28 -20.66
C ASP A 344 15.49 5.70 -21.16
N GLY A 345 15.50 5.03 -22.32
CA GLY A 345 16.71 4.61 -23.03
C GLY A 345 17.22 3.23 -22.65
N ASP A 346 16.37 2.35 -22.11
CA ASP A 346 16.69 0.99 -21.69
C ASP A 346 16.68 -0.04 -22.86
N PHE A 347 16.27 0.42 -24.04
CA PHE A 347 16.09 -0.33 -25.29
C PHE A 347 14.86 -1.26 -25.37
N ILE A 348 13.98 -1.25 -24.38
CA ILE A 348 12.59 -1.68 -24.58
C ILE A 348 11.86 -0.46 -25.20
N PHE A 349 10.96 -0.70 -26.14
CA PHE A 349 10.23 0.41 -26.76
C PHE A 349 8.97 0.71 -25.96
N ASP A 350 8.60 2.00 -25.81
CA ASP A 350 7.38 2.45 -25.12
C ASP A 350 6.10 1.67 -25.50
N VAL A 351 6.04 1.12 -26.72
CA VAL A 351 4.91 0.32 -27.23
C VAL A 351 4.82 -1.10 -26.64
N ASN A 352 5.93 -1.60 -26.12
CA ASN A 352 6.12 -2.92 -25.52
C ASN A 352 6.07 -2.84 -23.99
N GLU A 353 6.42 -1.68 -23.42
CA GLU A 353 6.37 -1.39 -21.99
C GLU A 353 4.92 -1.10 -21.55
N ASP A 354 4.24 -0.15 -22.20
CA ASP A 354 2.80 0.16 -21.98
C ASP A 354 1.96 -0.58 -23.05
N LYS A 355 1.78 -1.89 -22.88
CA LYS A 355 1.16 -2.81 -23.87
C LYS A 355 -0.27 -2.37 -24.16
N ASN A 356 -1.01 -2.05 -23.10
CA ASN A 356 -2.42 -1.71 -23.16
C ASN A 356 -2.69 -0.22 -23.52
N LYS A 357 -1.64 0.62 -23.53
CA LYS A 357 -1.64 2.05 -23.91
C LYS A 357 -2.45 2.91 -22.95
N ASN A 358 -2.60 2.50 -21.70
CA ASN A 358 -3.42 3.19 -20.71
C ASN A 358 -2.63 4.26 -19.92
N CYS A 359 -1.30 4.32 -20.11
CA CYS A 359 -0.42 5.26 -19.41
C CYS A 359 -0.28 5.05 -17.90
N VAL A 360 -0.41 3.80 -17.47
CA VAL A 360 -0.19 3.33 -16.11
C VAL A 360 0.74 2.13 -16.24
N THR A 361 1.73 2.02 -15.35
CA THR A 361 2.51 0.78 -15.22
C THR A 361 1.64 -0.23 -14.50
N ASP A 362 1.09 -1.20 -15.25
CA ASP A 362 0.28 -2.28 -14.70
C ASP A 362 1.15 -3.49 -14.32
N PRO A 363 0.62 -4.46 -13.54
CA PRO A 363 1.32 -5.72 -13.29
C PRO A 363 1.72 -6.41 -14.61
N GLY A 364 3.00 -6.78 -14.75
CA GLY A 364 3.54 -7.36 -15.98
C GLY A 364 3.90 -6.36 -17.09
N GLU A 365 3.87 -5.06 -16.78
CA GLU A 365 4.36 -3.97 -17.61
C GLU A 365 5.56 -3.27 -16.93
N THR A 366 6.52 -2.84 -17.73
CA THR A 366 7.62 -1.97 -17.29
C THR A 366 7.23 -0.50 -17.45
N ASP A 367 7.82 0.41 -16.66
CA ASP A 367 7.54 1.85 -16.75
C ASP A 367 8.37 2.49 -17.88
N PRO A 368 7.76 3.00 -18.98
CA PRO A 368 8.49 3.65 -20.08
C PRO A 368 9.25 4.94 -19.69
N ALA A 369 9.14 5.38 -18.45
CA ALA A 369 9.84 6.54 -17.90
C ALA A 369 10.97 6.16 -16.94
N ASN A 370 11.11 4.88 -16.61
CA ASN A 370 12.02 4.37 -15.60
C ASN A 370 12.65 3.04 -16.05
N LYS A 371 13.89 3.15 -16.54
CA LYS A 371 14.75 2.07 -17.02
C LYS A 371 15.08 0.93 -16.01
N ASP A 372 14.46 0.91 -14.84
CA ASP A 372 14.74 0.08 -13.65
C ASP A 372 13.46 0.11 -12.80
N THR A 373 12.45 -0.62 -13.27
CA THR A 373 11.04 -0.51 -12.87
C THR A 373 10.81 -0.93 -11.42
N ASP A 374 11.41 -2.03 -11.01
CA ASP A 374 11.30 -2.62 -9.67
C ASP A 374 12.30 -1.98 -8.68
N GLY A 375 13.39 -1.38 -9.19
CA GLY A 375 14.34 -0.58 -8.43
C GLY A 375 15.48 -1.37 -7.82
N ASP A 376 15.75 -2.59 -8.27
CA ASP A 376 16.86 -3.41 -7.79
C ASP A 376 18.22 -2.97 -8.36
N THR A 377 18.25 -2.07 -9.35
CA THR A 377 19.43 -1.55 -10.07
C THR A 377 20.02 -2.45 -11.17
N LEU A 378 19.34 -3.51 -11.57
CA LEU A 378 19.38 -4.07 -12.92
C LEU A 378 18.49 -3.17 -13.83
N GLU A 379 18.69 -3.18 -15.15
CA GLU A 379 17.88 -2.33 -16.03
C GLU A 379 16.87 -3.22 -16.76
N ASP A 380 15.63 -2.77 -16.93
CA ASP A 380 14.56 -3.60 -17.51
C ASP A 380 14.97 -4.27 -18.82
N GLY A 381 15.60 -3.52 -19.73
CA GLY A 381 16.09 -4.06 -21.00
C GLY A 381 17.32 -4.98 -20.93
N ILE A 382 17.92 -5.18 -19.76
CA ILE A 382 18.91 -6.22 -19.45
C ILE A 382 18.21 -7.51 -19.04
N GLU A 383 17.17 -7.38 -18.21
CA GLU A 383 16.34 -8.46 -17.68
C GLU A 383 15.50 -9.08 -18.82
N ASP A 384 14.77 -8.25 -19.56
CA ASP A 384 14.18 -8.59 -20.86
C ASP A 384 15.26 -8.56 -21.95
N ARG A 385 16.10 -9.59 -21.94
CA ARG A 385 17.27 -9.73 -22.83
C ARG A 385 16.89 -9.64 -24.30
N ASN A 386 15.69 -10.08 -24.67
CA ASN A 386 15.23 -10.06 -26.06
C ASN A 386 14.41 -8.80 -26.44
N LYS A 387 14.10 -7.95 -25.47
CA LYS A 387 13.53 -6.59 -25.61
C LYS A 387 12.12 -6.58 -26.19
N ASN A 388 11.35 -7.62 -25.91
CA ASN A 388 9.99 -7.76 -26.46
C ASN A 388 8.90 -7.21 -25.52
N GLY A 389 9.28 -6.78 -24.31
CA GLY A 389 8.44 -6.28 -23.23
C GLY A 389 7.79 -7.38 -22.39
N SER A 390 8.22 -8.64 -22.50
CA SER A 390 7.61 -9.77 -21.79
C SER A 390 8.70 -10.61 -21.14
N PHE A 391 8.44 -11.03 -19.91
CA PHE A 391 9.27 -11.99 -19.19
C PHE A 391 9.08 -13.40 -19.77
N GLU A 392 10.18 -14.13 -19.98
CA GLU A 392 10.22 -15.49 -20.54
C GLU A 392 11.23 -16.39 -19.82
N GLU A 393 11.11 -17.72 -20.01
CA GLU A 393 12.00 -18.72 -19.39
C GLU A 393 13.49 -18.46 -19.74
N GLY A 394 14.30 -18.21 -18.71
CA GLY A 394 15.74 -17.88 -18.81
C GLY A 394 16.05 -16.39 -18.98
N GLU A 395 15.10 -15.53 -18.64
CA GLU A 395 15.23 -14.09 -18.39
C GLU A 395 14.82 -13.82 -16.94
N SER A 396 15.23 -12.69 -16.36
CA SER A 396 14.73 -12.22 -15.07
C SER A 396 13.56 -11.25 -15.29
N ASN A 397 12.70 -11.08 -14.29
CA ASN A 397 11.48 -10.31 -14.37
C ASN A 397 11.71 -8.84 -13.96
N PRO A 398 11.66 -7.88 -14.91
CA PRO A 398 11.96 -6.47 -14.66
C PRO A 398 10.97 -5.73 -13.74
N THR A 399 9.96 -6.44 -13.23
CA THR A 399 8.96 -5.88 -12.30
C THR A 399 9.09 -6.41 -10.88
N LEU A 400 10.04 -7.34 -10.64
CA LEU A 400 10.30 -7.98 -9.36
C LEU A 400 11.79 -7.85 -9.01
N THR A 401 12.08 -7.47 -7.77
CA THR A 401 13.46 -7.39 -7.26
C THR A 401 14.13 -8.72 -7.06
N ASP A 402 13.34 -9.77 -6.94
CA ASP A 402 13.75 -11.15 -6.72
C ASP A 402 12.78 -11.99 -7.57
N SER A 403 13.29 -12.41 -8.72
CA SER A 403 12.49 -12.94 -9.82
C SER A 403 12.02 -14.36 -9.62
N ASP A 404 12.81 -15.17 -8.91
CA ASP A 404 12.48 -16.57 -8.59
C ASP A 404 12.06 -16.78 -7.12
N SER A 405 12.10 -15.72 -6.31
CA SER A 405 11.61 -15.69 -4.92
C SER A 405 12.39 -16.59 -3.96
N ASP A 406 13.68 -16.82 -4.22
CA ASP A 406 14.56 -17.60 -3.36
C ASP A 406 15.13 -16.78 -2.16
N GLY A 407 15.04 -15.45 -2.24
CA GLY A 407 15.52 -14.51 -1.23
C GLY A 407 16.77 -13.70 -1.61
N LEU A 408 17.38 -13.95 -2.78
CA LEU A 408 18.46 -13.16 -3.36
C LEU A 408 17.90 -12.22 -4.45
N PRO A 409 18.27 -10.93 -4.45
CA PRO A 409 17.84 -10.02 -5.51
C PRO A 409 18.59 -10.26 -6.84
N ASP A 410 17.92 -10.06 -7.97
CA ASP A 410 18.47 -10.33 -9.31
C ASP A 410 19.81 -9.62 -9.57
N ASN A 411 19.95 -8.37 -9.10
CA ASN A 411 21.18 -7.60 -9.22
C ASN A 411 22.40 -8.19 -8.49
N ILE A 412 22.18 -9.08 -7.51
CA ILE A 412 23.21 -9.78 -6.74
C ILE A 412 23.65 -11.01 -7.53
N GLU A 413 22.68 -11.75 -8.06
CA GLU A 413 22.88 -12.97 -8.84
C GLU A 413 23.53 -12.67 -10.20
N ASP A 414 23.01 -11.70 -10.96
CA ASP A 414 23.70 -11.10 -12.12
C ASP A 414 24.66 -10.00 -11.67
N ARG A 415 25.72 -10.42 -10.98
CA ARG A 415 26.71 -9.52 -10.39
C ARG A 415 27.32 -8.52 -11.36
N ASN A 416 27.45 -8.90 -12.64
CA ASN A 416 28.05 -8.04 -13.66
C ASN A 416 27.03 -7.26 -14.50
N LYS A 417 25.74 -7.50 -14.28
CA LYS A 417 24.59 -6.74 -14.79
C LYS A 417 24.53 -6.72 -16.30
N ASN A 418 24.72 -7.89 -16.89
CA ASN A 418 24.77 -8.05 -18.35
C ASN A 418 23.61 -8.91 -18.91
N GLY A 419 22.74 -9.45 -18.05
CA GLY A 419 21.59 -10.28 -18.39
C GLY A 419 21.98 -11.67 -18.88
N ILE A 420 23.20 -12.11 -18.59
CA ILE A 420 23.78 -13.38 -19.06
C ILE A 420 24.50 -14.03 -17.90
N ARG A 421 23.97 -15.17 -17.43
CA ARG A 421 24.65 -16.06 -16.49
C ARG A 421 26.07 -16.41 -16.97
N ASP A 422 27.09 -15.88 -16.30
CA ASP A 422 28.49 -16.23 -16.49
C ASP A 422 28.92 -17.43 -15.60
N PHE A 423 30.15 -17.94 -15.80
CA PHE A 423 30.66 -19.20 -15.23
C PHE A 423 30.74 -19.28 -13.67
N LEU A 424 30.35 -18.25 -12.93
CA LEU A 424 30.36 -18.19 -11.46
C LEU A 424 29.26 -17.24 -10.95
N GLU A 425 28.22 -17.07 -11.75
CA GLU A 425 27.04 -16.28 -11.39
C GLU A 425 25.88 -17.23 -11.18
N LEU A 426 25.00 -16.79 -10.29
CA LEU A 426 23.71 -17.39 -10.04
C LEU A 426 22.76 -17.03 -11.20
N ASP A 427 21.64 -17.70 -11.27
CA ASP A 427 20.64 -17.61 -12.33
C ASP A 427 19.36 -17.02 -11.73
N PRO A 428 19.11 -15.70 -11.85
CA PRO A 428 17.98 -15.02 -11.22
C PRO A 428 16.58 -15.51 -11.62
N SER A 429 16.51 -16.54 -12.46
CA SER A 429 15.26 -17.14 -12.92
C SER A 429 15.01 -18.52 -12.28
N LYS A 430 15.84 -18.92 -11.31
CA LYS A 430 15.85 -20.24 -10.68
C LYS A 430 16.32 -20.18 -9.23
N GLU A 431 15.43 -20.60 -8.34
CA GLU A 431 15.71 -20.77 -6.91
C GLU A 431 16.93 -21.66 -6.59
N ASP A 432 17.31 -22.56 -7.51
CA ASP A 432 18.46 -23.47 -7.40
C ASP A 432 19.19 -23.47 -8.76
N THR A 433 20.29 -22.73 -8.83
CA THR A 433 21.01 -22.40 -10.07
C THR A 433 21.66 -23.62 -10.74
N ASP A 434 22.12 -24.59 -9.95
CA ASP A 434 22.84 -25.76 -10.43
C ASP A 434 22.05 -27.08 -10.32
N GLY A 435 20.96 -27.08 -9.57
CA GLY A 435 19.97 -28.13 -9.50
C GLY A 435 20.33 -29.27 -8.55
N ASP A 436 21.12 -29.02 -7.50
CA ASP A 436 21.55 -30.04 -6.56
C ASP A 436 20.60 -30.24 -5.36
N GLY A 437 19.67 -29.30 -5.15
CA GLY A 437 18.64 -29.32 -4.13
C GLY A 437 18.83 -28.33 -2.97
N ILE A 438 19.92 -27.57 -2.92
CA ILE A 438 20.07 -26.41 -2.02
C ILE A 438 19.69 -25.16 -2.81
N ILE A 439 18.94 -24.23 -2.18
CA ILE A 439 18.58 -22.96 -2.84
C ILE A 439 19.73 -21.96 -2.77
N ASP A 440 19.86 -21.08 -3.77
CA ASP A 440 21.01 -20.19 -3.91
C ASP A 440 21.20 -19.29 -2.67
N PHE A 441 20.11 -18.80 -2.07
CA PHE A 441 20.12 -18.06 -0.81
C PHE A 441 20.85 -18.79 0.35
N ASN A 442 20.70 -20.11 0.45
CA ASN A 442 21.35 -20.90 1.50
C ASN A 442 22.86 -21.10 1.24
N GLU A 443 23.26 -21.02 -0.03
CA GLU A 443 24.64 -21.15 -0.47
C GLU A 443 25.40 -19.83 -0.39
N ASP A 444 24.77 -18.71 -0.73
CA ASP A 444 25.29 -17.36 -0.51
C ASP A 444 24.82 -16.78 0.84
N LYS A 445 25.27 -17.40 1.93
CA LYS A 445 24.88 -17.02 3.30
C LYS A 445 25.05 -15.54 3.64
N ASN A 446 25.97 -14.86 2.96
CA ASN A 446 26.24 -13.45 3.20
C ASN A 446 25.54 -12.49 2.21
N GLY A 447 24.85 -13.05 1.20
CA GLY A 447 23.96 -12.35 0.28
C GLY A 447 24.68 -11.33 -0.58
N ASN A 448 25.90 -11.64 -1.03
CA ASN A 448 26.75 -10.70 -1.79
C ASN A 448 26.96 -11.10 -3.26
N GLY A 449 26.45 -12.25 -3.69
CA GLY A 449 26.57 -12.80 -5.05
C GLY A 449 27.98 -13.26 -5.40
N ILE A 450 28.80 -13.54 -4.39
CA ILE A 450 30.20 -13.93 -4.52
C ILE A 450 30.43 -15.15 -3.64
N TRP A 451 30.57 -16.30 -4.29
CA TRP A 451 31.05 -17.51 -3.64
C TRP A 451 32.37 -17.27 -2.86
N ASP A 452 32.29 -17.35 -1.53
CA ASP A 452 33.43 -17.25 -0.62
C ASP A 452 34.02 -18.64 -0.32
N GLU A 453 35.07 -19.01 -1.07
CA GLU A 453 35.77 -20.30 -0.96
C GLU A 453 36.08 -20.70 0.50
N GLY A 454 35.52 -21.83 0.92
CA GLY A 454 35.69 -22.42 2.26
C GLY A 454 34.78 -21.84 3.35
N ALA A 455 33.99 -20.81 3.03
CA ALA A 455 32.89 -20.35 3.87
C ALA A 455 31.54 -20.84 3.35
N GLU A 456 31.39 -20.95 2.03
CA GLU A 456 30.14 -21.20 1.30
C GLU A 456 30.28 -22.36 0.33
N SER A 457 29.18 -23.09 0.09
CA SER A 457 29.02 -23.94 -1.09
C SER A 457 28.81 -23.05 -2.33
N ASN A 458 28.99 -23.62 -3.51
CA ASN A 458 29.01 -22.89 -4.76
C ASN A 458 27.76 -23.22 -5.57
N GLY A 459 26.67 -22.46 -5.40
CA GLY A 459 25.41 -22.70 -6.13
C GLY A 459 25.45 -22.57 -7.65
N ALA A 460 26.60 -22.25 -8.24
CA ALA A 460 26.82 -22.41 -9.68
C ALA A 460 27.38 -23.80 -10.05
N ARG A 461 27.55 -24.71 -9.09
CA ARG A 461 28.21 -26.02 -9.20
C ARG A 461 27.67 -27.04 -8.19
N VAL A 462 26.95 -28.02 -8.74
CA VAL A 462 26.43 -29.23 -8.07
C VAL A 462 27.37 -29.96 -7.10
N ASP A 463 28.69 -29.79 -7.21
CA ASP A 463 29.70 -30.49 -6.40
C ASP A 463 30.85 -29.50 -6.17
N THR A 464 30.84 -28.85 -5.00
CA THR A 464 31.70 -27.71 -4.66
C THR A 464 33.15 -28.12 -4.48
N ASP A 465 33.40 -29.24 -3.81
CA ASP A 465 34.74 -29.68 -3.42
C ASP A 465 35.36 -30.76 -4.32
N PHE A 466 34.56 -31.31 -5.25
CA PHE A 466 34.94 -32.29 -6.26
C PHE A 466 35.28 -33.68 -5.72
N ASP A 467 34.68 -34.08 -4.61
CA ASP A 467 34.82 -35.44 -4.08
C ASP A 467 33.94 -36.46 -4.84
N GLY A 468 32.86 -36.00 -5.47
CA GLY A 468 31.91 -36.77 -6.27
C GLY A 468 30.55 -37.07 -5.62
N LEU A 469 30.27 -36.53 -4.43
CA LEU A 469 28.91 -36.25 -3.94
C LEU A 469 28.46 -34.88 -4.45
N ALA A 470 27.15 -34.63 -4.41
CA ALA A 470 26.60 -33.32 -4.74
C ALA A 470 26.26 -32.60 -3.44
N ASP A 471 26.35 -31.28 -3.37
CA ASP A 471 26.26 -30.57 -2.09
C ASP A 471 24.92 -30.85 -1.39
N GLY A 472 23.81 -30.86 -2.13
CA GLY A 472 22.48 -31.24 -1.61
C GLY A 472 22.29 -32.72 -1.19
N ILE A 473 23.28 -33.60 -1.44
CA ILE A 473 23.34 -34.97 -0.88
C ILE A 473 24.11 -34.98 0.44
N GLU A 474 25.13 -34.14 0.52
CA GLU A 474 25.98 -33.97 1.70
C GLU A 474 25.22 -33.23 2.81
N ASP A 475 24.52 -32.14 2.46
CA ASP A 475 23.54 -31.43 3.28
C ASP A 475 22.13 -32.00 3.03
N LYS A 476 21.80 -33.09 3.71
CA LYS A 476 20.56 -33.85 3.50
C LYS A 476 19.31 -33.03 3.79
N ASN A 477 19.40 -32.12 4.76
CA ASN A 477 18.27 -31.30 5.17
C ASN A 477 18.21 -29.95 4.43
N ARG A 478 19.25 -29.61 3.66
CA ARG A 478 19.34 -28.49 2.70
C ARG A 478 19.27 -27.12 3.36
N ASN A 479 19.75 -27.01 4.60
CA ASN A 479 19.72 -25.77 5.36
C ASN A 479 21.02 -24.95 5.24
N GLY A 480 21.98 -25.43 4.43
CA GLY A 480 23.30 -24.87 4.18
C GLY A 480 24.31 -25.06 5.32
N ASN A 481 23.96 -25.76 6.41
CA ASN A 481 24.83 -25.99 7.57
C ASN A 481 25.26 -27.46 7.64
N LEU A 482 26.40 -27.70 8.28
CA LEU A 482 26.84 -29.05 8.58
C LEU A 482 26.15 -29.51 9.86
N ASP A 483 25.21 -30.45 9.74
CA ASP A 483 24.51 -31.08 10.88
C ASP A 483 25.00 -32.52 11.14
N LEU A 484 24.42 -33.19 12.14
CA LEU A 484 24.74 -34.58 12.48
C LEU A 484 24.35 -35.53 11.34
N ASN A 485 25.25 -36.46 10.98
CA ASN A 485 25.10 -37.43 9.88
C ASN A 485 25.13 -36.86 8.44
N GLU A 486 25.72 -35.68 8.27
CA GLU A 486 25.97 -35.01 6.98
C GLU A 486 27.48 -34.98 6.67
N SER A 487 27.88 -34.66 5.44
CA SER A 487 29.26 -34.29 5.12
C SER A 487 29.31 -32.79 4.78
N ASP A 488 30.48 -32.17 4.88
CA ASP A 488 30.66 -30.74 4.62
C ASP A 488 30.93 -30.53 3.13
N PRO A 489 29.99 -29.96 2.35
CA PRO A 489 30.12 -29.84 0.88
C PRO A 489 31.31 -29.02 0.39
N ARG A 490 31.99 -28.33 1.32
CA ARG A 490 33.16 -27.48 1.05
C ARG A 490 34.48 -28.23 1.24
N LYS A 491 34.45 -29.49 1.68
CA LYS A 491 35.62 -30.29 2.02
C LYS A 491 35.47 -31.73 1.57
N ALA A 492 36.26 -32.10 0.55
CA ALA A 492 36.22 -33.44 -0.03
C ALA A 492 36.57 -34.61 0.91
N ASP A 493 36.98 -34.31 2.15
CA ASP A 493 37.34 -35.23 3.22
C ASP A 493 37.05 -34.42 4.51
N THR A 494 35.81 -34.55 4.99
CA THR A 494 35.24 -33.68 6.01
C THR A 494 36.00 -33.78 7.33
N ASP A 495 36.38 -34.99 7.73
CA ASP A 495 37.12 -35.28 8.98
C ASP A 495 38.64 -35.41 8.83
N ASN A 496 39.15 -35.45 7.60
CA ASN A 496 40.57 -35.51 7.24
C ASN A 496 41.26 -36.85 7.60
N ASP A 497 40.55 -37.97 7.54
CA ASP A 497 41.11 -39.30 7.79
C ASP A 497 41.87 -39.90 6.58
N GLY A 498 41.65 -39.32 5.39
CA GLY A 498 42.25 -39.71 4.13
C GLY A 498 41.38 -40.57 3.19
N LEU A 499 40.14 -40.87 3.56
CA LEU A 499 39.05 -41.27 2.67
C LEU A 499 38.30 -40.00 2.20
N LEU A 500 37.67 -40.07 1.02
CA LEU A 500 36.79 -38.98 0.58
C LEU A 500 35.39 -39.29 1.09
N ASP A 501 34.56 -38.29 1.32
CA ASP A 501 33.23 -38.45 1.93
C ASP A 501 32.35 -39.42 1.11
N ASN A 502 32.46 -39.39 -0.22
CA ASN A 502 31.79 -40.34 -1.11
C ASN A 502 32.17 -41.83 -0.93
N ALA A 503 33.29 -42.10 -0.26
CA ALA A 503 33.85 -43.41 0.01
C ALA A 503 33.99 -43.68 1.51
N ASP A 504 33.65 -42.71 2.35
CA ASP A 504 33.65 -42.80 3.80
C ASP A 504 32.28 -43.22 4.32
N ALA A 505 32.26 -44.19 5.23
CA ALA A 505 31.03 -44.61 5.89
C ALA A 505 30.67 -43.72 7.09
N CYS A 506 31.63 -42.94 7.60
CA CYS A 506 31.49 -42.03 8.73
C CYS A 506 32.22 -40.70 8.46
N PRO A 507 31.73 -39.87 7.52
CA PRO A 507 32.45 -38.68 7.01
C PRO A 507 32.81 -37.59 8.03
N GLN A 508 32.29 -37.66 9.26
CA GLN A 508 32.63 -36.73 10.35
C GLN A 508 33.58 -37.34 11.39
N ASN A 509 33.96 -38.62 11.25
CA ASN A 509 34.77 -39.34 12.20
C ASN A 509 36.16 -39.63 11.62
N PRO A 510 37.25 -39.08 12.20
CA PRO A 510 38.60 -39.18 11.66
C PRO A 510 39.24 -40.60 11.67
N SER A 511 38.42 -41.66 11.77
CA SER A 511 38.79 -43.05 11.70
C SER A 511 38.35 -43.70 10.38
N THR A 512 39.34 -44.16 9.60
CA THR A 512 39.14 -44.92 8.35
C THR A 512 38.39 -46.25 8.47
N SER A 513 38.10 -46.68 9.70
CA SER A 513 37.28 -47.86 9.99
C SER A 513 35.98 -47.53 10.71
N CYS A 514 35.71 -46.25 10.98
CA CYS A 514 34.67 -45.79 11.90
C CYS A 514 34.82 -46.38 13.31
N GLU A 515 36.02 -46.87 13.63
CA GLU A 515 36.34 -47.53 14.91
C GLU A 515 37.56 -46.81 15.52
N GLN A 516 37.46 -46.20 16.71
CA GLN A 516 38.64 -45.76 17.47
C GLN A 516 38.93 -46.77 18.60
N PRO A 517 40.16 -47.31 18.73
CA PRO A 517 40.46 -48.26 19.80
C PRO A 517 40.39 -47.59 21.18
N CYS A 518 39.68 -48.20 22.13
CA CYS A 518 39.56 -47.65 23.48
C CYS A 518 40.94 -47.55 24.18
N VAL A 519 41.26 -46.37 24.72
CA VAL A 519 42.50 -46.10 25.46
C VAL A 519 42.18 -45.70 26.91
N PRO A 520 42.64 -46.47 27.93
CA PRO A 520 42.28 -46.19 29.32
C PRO A 520 42.69 -44.79 29.78
N GLY A 521 41.73 -44.03 30.30
CA GLY A 521 41.85 -42.66 30.80
C GLY A 521 41.83 -41.58 29.72
N VAL A 522 41.52 -41.93 28.48
CA VAL A 522 41.21 -40.99 27.40
C VAL A 522 39.70 -41.01 27.22
N THR A 523 39.08 -39.85 27.28
CA THR A 523 37.66 -39.68 26.96
C THR A 523 37.48 -39.83 25.45
N PRO A 524 36.63 -40.76 24.97
CA PRO A 524 36.24 -40.88 23.57
C PRO A 524 35.60 -39.59 23.05
N GLU A 525 35.53 -39.43 21.73
CA GLU A 525 34.76 -38.33 21.12
C GLU A 525 33.27 -38.54 21.42
N GLU A 526 32.51 -37.44 21.61
CA GLU A 526 31.13 -37.52 22.14
C GLU A 526 30.18 -38.33 21.24
N ASP A 527 30.48 -38.40 19.94
CA ASP A 527 29.64 -39.02 18.91
C ASP A 527 30.28 -40.30 18.31
N LEU A 528 31.37 -40.78 18.91
CA LEU A 528 32.02 -42.01 18.46
C LEU A 528 31.18 -43.21 18.89
N ASP A 529 30.80 -44.08 17.95
CA ASP A 529 30.03 -45.33 18.17
C ASP A 529 30.66 -46.41 17.28
N ASN A 530 31.61 -47.19 17.83
CA ASN A 530 32.42 -48.07 16.96
C ASN A 530 31.69 -49.32 16.48
N ASP A 531 30.67 -49.81 17.20
CA ASP A 531 29.93 -51.01 16.80
C ASP A 531 28.60 -50.72 16.10
N ASN A 532 28.26 -49.43 15.98
CA ASN A 532 27.11 -48.88 15.30
C ASN A 532 25.79 -49.46 15.84
N ASP A 533 25.72 -49.66 17.15
CA ASP A 533 24.51 -50.09 17.83
C ASP A 533 23.57 -48.89 18.14
N GLY A 534 24.11 -47.66 18.10
CA GLY A 534 23.46 -46.39 18.30
C GLY A 534 23.66 -45.77 19.70
N ILE A 535 24.49 -46.35 20.57
CA ILE A 535 24.98 -45.75 21.81
C ILE A 535 26.43 -45.30 21.56
N PRO A 536 26.80 -44.02 21.80
CA PRO A 536 28.20 -43.61 21.67
C PRO A 536 29.11 -44.23 22.74
N ASP A 537 30.33 -44.63 22.36
CA ASP A 537 31.43 -45.17 23.19
C ASP A 537 31.61 -44.42 24.53
N LEU A 538 31.40 -43.09 24.52
CA LEU A 538 31.48 -42.24 25.71
C LEU A 538 30.51 -42.67 26.82
N TYR A 539 29.35 -43.18 26.43
CA TYR A 539 28.30 -43.68 27.30
C TYR A 539 28.40 -45.17 27.57
N GLU A 540 29.12 -45.91 26.72
CA GLU A 540 29.35 -47.34 26.88
C GLU A 540 30.52 -47.61 27.85
N ASP A 541 31.56 -46.78 27.86
CA ASP A 541 32.68 -46.81 28.83
C ASP A 541 32.73 -45.51 29.65
N ILE A 542 31.69 -45.27 30.47
CA ILE A 542 31.48 -44.06 31.28
C ILE A 542 32.72 -43.71 32.12
N ASN A 543 33.38 -44.73 32.65
CA ASN A 543 34.53 -44.54 33.53
C ASN A 543 35.88 -44.50 32.78
N HIS A 544 35.83 -44.67 31.45
CA HIS A 544 36.93 -44.58 30.48
C HIS A 544 38.08 -45.53 30.79
N ASN A 545 37.81 -46.76 31.24
CA ASN A 545 38.86 -47.71 31.60
C ASN A 545 39.07 -48.83 30.58
N CYS A 546 38.25 -48.87 29.52
CA CYS A 546 38.24 -49.85 28.45
C CYS A 546 38.00 -51.29 28.90
N ILE A 547 37.16 -51.44 29.91
CA ILE A 547 36.69 -52.72 30.43
C ILE A 547 35.21 -52.55 30.65
N VAL A 548 34.41 -53.48 30.15
CA VAL A 548 32.98 -53.57 30.46
C VAL A 548 32.83 -53.82 31.96
N ASP A 549 32.57 -52.77 32.73
CA ASP A 549 32.23 -52.85 34.15
C ASP A 549 30.72 -53.08 34.34
N ALA A 550 30.30 -53.29 35.58
CA ALA A 550 28.88 -53.43 35.87
C ALA A 550 28.15 -52.11 35.60
N GLY A 551 27.38 -52.08 34.50
CA GLY A 551 26.63 -50.90 34.05
C GLY A 551 27.15 -50.17 32.83
N GLU A 552 28.15 -50.75 32.18
CA GLU A 552 28.77 -50.28 30.93
C GLU A 552 28.50 -51.33 29.85
N THR A 553 28.35 -50.94 28.59
CA THR A 553 28.26 -51.85 27.43
C THR A 553 29.61 -51.91 26.71
N ASP A 554 29.85 -52.94 25.91
CA ASP A 554 31.08 -53.07 25.14
C ASP A 554 31.00 -52.21 23.89
N ALA A 555 31.72 -51.09 23.89
CA ALA A 555 31.81 -50.15 22.76
C ALA A 555 32.35 -50.71 21.43
N PHE A 556 32.48 -52.02 21.28
CA PHE A 556 32.91 -52.73 20.09
C PHE A 556 32.08 -53.98 19.79
N ASP A 557 31.06 -54.29 20.60
CA ASP A 557 30.21 -55.45 20.43
C ASP A 557 28.75 -55.04 20.57
N ARG A 558 28.09 -54.89 19.42
CA ARG A 558 26.71 -54.44 19.26
C ARG A 558 25.67 -55.17 20.13
N ASP A 559 26.02 -56.32 20.71
CA ASP A 559 25.20 -57.21 21.55
C ASP A 559 26.13 -57.77 22.65
N THR A 560 26.37 -56.95 23.68
CA THR A 560 27.41 -57.14 24.70
C THR A 560 27.27 -58.47 25.46
N ASP A 561 26.03 -58.92 25.70
CA ASP A 561 25.78 -60.18 26.40
C ASP A 561 25.50 -61.38 25.48
N GLY A 562 25.26 -61.13 24.20
CA GLY A 562 25.12 -62.12 23.14
C GLY A 562 23.76 -62.81 23.11
N ASP A 563 22.69 -62.17 23.60
CA ASP A 563 21.34 -62.73 23.62
C ASP A 563 20.58 -62.59 22.27
N GLY A 564 21.12 -61.76 21.37
CA GLY A 564 20.60 -61.50 20.03
C GLY A 564 19.83 -60.18 19.87
N ARG A 565 19.76 -59.34 20.89
CA ARG A 565 19.30 -57.94 20.82
C ARG A 565 20.52 -57.00 20.78
N ASN A 566 20.38 -55.85 20.14
CA ASN A 566 21.48 -54.87 20.17
C ASN A 566 21.39 -54.02 21.44
N ASP A 567 22.51 -53.56 21.97
CA ASP A 567 22.56 -52.93 23.30
C ASP A 567 21.65 -51.71 23.43
N ARG A 568 21.54 -50.87 22.39
CA ARG A 568 20.56 -49.76 22.33
C ARG A 568 19.11 -50.18 22.50
N LEU A 569 18.73 -51.37 21.99
CA LEU A 569 17.36 -51.89 22.06
C LEU A 569 17.23 -53.03 23.08
N ASP A 570 18.30 -53.34 23.80
CA ASP A 570 18.31 -54.37 24.82
C ASP A 570 18.15 -53.72 26.19
N ALA A 571 17.06 -54.08 26.84
CA ALA A 571 16.65 -53.61 28.15
C ALA A 571 17.64 -53.93 29.27
N CYS A 572 18.45 -54.97 29.08
CA CYS A 572 19.49 -55.35 30.03
C CYS A 572 20.74 -55.79 29.26
N PRO A 573 21.44 -54.86 28.61
CA PRO A 573 22.48 -55.12 27.60
C PRO A 573 23.75 -55.81 28.14
N ASN A 574 23.76 -56.15 29.44
CA ASN A 574 24.84 -56.83 30.14
C ASN A 574 24.41 -58.18 30.73
N ASN A 575 23.18 -58.61 30.48
CA ASN A 575 22.57 -59.79 31.07
C ASN A 575 21.80 -60.57 30.00
N PRO A 576 22.26 -61.77 29.62
CA PRO A 576 21.75 -62.50 28.45
C PRO A 576 20.35 -63.15 28.64
N ASP A 577 19.57 -62.61 29.57
CA ASP A 577 18.17 -62.88 29.78
C ASP A 577 17.32 -61.85 29.02
N LEU A 578 16.89 -62.25 27.81
CA LEU A 578 15.94 -61.58 26.90
C LEU A 578 14.68 -60.93 27.52
N THR A 579 14.39 -61.19 28.80
CA THR A 579 13.22 -60.69 29.54
C THR A 579 13.55 -59.73 30.68
N CYS A 580 14.83 -59.56 31.01
CA CYS A 580 15.32 -58.61 32.02
C CYS A 580 14.54 -58.60 33.34
N GLU A 581 14.07 -59.77 33.82
CA GLU A 581 13.30 -59.84 35.08
C GLU A 581 14.21 -59.58 36.32
N GLY A 582 14.35 -58.31 36.74
CA GLY A 582 14.64 -57.96 38.14
C GLY A 582 15.55 -56.74 38.45
N GLU A 583 15.01 -55.85 39.31
CA GLU A 583 15.59 -54.73 40.10
C GLU A 583 16.57 -53.76 39.39
N CYS A 584 16.06 -52.55 39.11
CA CYS A 584 16.83 -51.37 38.71
C CYS A 584 18.07 -51.15 39.59
N ASN A 585 19.23 -50.99 38.95
CA ASN A 585 20.49 -50.67 39.62
C ASN A 585 20.97 -49.27 39.20
N PRO A 586 21.02 -48.28 40.12
CA PRO A 586 21.28 -46.88 39.79
C PRO A 586 22.73 -46.61 39.37
N ASP A 587 23.63 -47.56 39.58
CA ASP A 587 25.01 -47.49 39.08
C ASP A 587 25.13 -48.00 37.62
N SER A 588 24.04 -48.45 36.98
CA SER A 588 24.07 -49.19 35.70
C SER A 588 22.84 -49.01 34.79
N ILE A 589 22.03 -47.96 34.98
CA ILE A 589 20.87 -47.70 34.12
C ILE A 589 21.33 -46.96 32.85
N ASN A 590 21.15 -47.55 31.68
CA ASN A 590 21.46 -46.88 30.42
C ASN A 590 20.34 -45.86 30.11
N PRO A 591 20.63 -44.56 30.04
CA PRO A 591 19.62 -43.51 29.87
C PRO A 591 18.88 -43.56 28.53
N PHE A 592 19.46 -44.18 27.50
CA PHE A 592 18.91 -44.16 26.13
C PHE A 592 18.14 -45.44 25.76
N THR A 593 18.16 -46.44 26.62
CA THR A 593 17.45 -47.71 26.46
C THR A 593 16.03 -47.59 26.98
N ASP A 594 15.09 -48.29 26.35
CA ASP A 594 13.70 -48.47 26.82
C ASP A 594 13.60 -49.86 27.49
N SER A 595 13.88 -49.91 28.79
CA SER A 595 14.17 -51.18 29.50
C SER A 595 12.96 -52.07 29.75
N ASP A 596 11.75 -51.61 29.53
CA ASP A 596 10.53 -52.42 29.61
C ASP A 596 9.70 -52.41 28.30
N SER A 597 10.26 -51.77 27.27
CA SER A 597 9.76 -51.73 25.89
C SER A 597 8.38 -51.11 25.78
N ASP A 598 8.18 -50.01 26.49
CA ASP A 598 6.91 -49.34 26.67
C ASP A 598 6.75 -48.08 25.81
N GLY A 599 7.86 -47.60 25.23
CA GLY A 599 7.94 -46.43 24.36
C GLY A 599 8.71 -45.24 24.94
N LEU A 600 9.05 -45.24 26.24
CA LEU A 600 9.90 -44.22 26.85
C LEU A 600 11.31 -44.75 27.12
N PRO A 601 12.35 -43.94 26.91
CA PRO A 601 13.69 -44.30 27.34
C PRO A 601 13.87 -44.04 28.84
N ASN A 602 14.71 -44.85 29.49
CA ASN A 602 14.98 -44.81 30.93
C ASN A 602 15.35 -43.41 31.47
N ALA A 603 15.96 -42.53 30.67
CA ALA A 603 16.27 -41.15 31.08
C ALA A 603 15.05 -40.27 31.27
N GLU A 604 13.94 -40.56 30.58
CA GLU A 604 12.68 -39.85 30.71
C GLU A 604 11.86 -40.38 31.88
N GLU A 605 12.04 -41.66 32.21
CA GLU A 605 11.33 -42.35 33.29
C GLU A 605 12.00 -42.15 34.65
N ASP A 606 13.33 -42.29 34.75
CA ASP A 606 14.12 -42.04 35.96
C ASP A 606 15.08 -40.86 35.73
N LEU A 607 14.52 -39.64 35.69
CA LEU A 607 15.21 -38.37 35.42
C LEU A 607 16.45 -38.13 36.29
N ASN A 608 16.47 -38.73 37.49
CA ASN A 608 17.56 -38.53 38.45
C ASN A 608 18.41 -39.79 38.68
N SER A 609 18.13 -40.85 37.91
CA SER A 609 18.87 -42.12 37.81
C SER A 609 19.09 -42.78 39.17
N ASN A 610 18.11 -42.68 40.07
CA ASN A 610 18.21 -43.20 41.44
C ASN A 610 17.52 -44.55 41.65
N CYS A 611 16.84 -45.07 40.62
CA CYS A 611 16.05 -46.30 40.65
C CYS A 611 14.90 -46.29 41.66
N PHE A 612 14.26 -45.14 41.86
CA PHE A 612 13.06 -44.99 42.66
C PHE A 612 12.03 -44.17 41.91
N VAL A 613 10.81 -44.70 41.83
CA VAL A 613 9.63 -43.97 41.38
C VAL A 613 9.39 -42.75 42.29
N ASP A 614 9.78 -41.58 41.81
CA ASP A 614 9.58 -40.29 42.46
C ASP A 614 8.31 -39.59 41.91
N PRO A 615 7.81 -38.54 42.58
CA PRO A 615 6.68 -37.76 42.06
C PRO A 615 7.11 -37.08 40.75
N ASN A 616 6.64 -37.62 39.61
CA ASN A 616 6.89 -37.27 38.19
C ASN A 616 7.89 -38.18 37.43
N GLU A 617 8.20 -39.37 37.93
CA GLU A 617 9.12 -40.35 37.31
C GLU A 617 8.43 -41.72 37.28
N SER A 618 8.29 -42.37 36.10
CA SER A 618 7.83 -43.77 35.96
C SER A 618 8.97 -44.77 36.29
N ASP A 619 8.65 -46.05 36.46
CA ASP A 619 9.62 -47.12 36.71
C ASP A 619 10.16 -47.65 35.38
N PRO A 620 11.43 -47.41 35.02
CA PRO A 620 12.02 -47.81 33.74
C PRO A 620 12.10 -49.34 33.49
N PHE A 621 11.62 -50.15 34.44
CA PHE A 621 11.61 -51.62 34.35
C PHE A 621 10.21 -52.21 34.57
N ASP A 622 9.17 -51.39 34.68
CA ASP A 622 7.78 -51.82 34.76
C ASP A 622 6.98 -51.08 33.69
N PRO A 623 6.61 -51.74 32.57
CA PRO A 623 6.06 -51.09 31.38
C PRO A 623 4.63 -50.57 31.57
N ASP A 624 4.19 -50.41 32.81
CA ASP A 624 2.87 -50.03 33.31
C ASP A 624 3.04 -49.81 34.84
N THR A 625 3.76 -48.74 35.21
CA THR A 625 4.27 -48.48 36.58
C THR A 625 3.16 -48.45 37.62
N ASP A 626 1.98 -47.97 37.25
CA ASP A 626 0.82 -47.90 38.14
C ASP A 626 -0.15 -49.09 37.99
N GLY A 627 0.09 -49.97 37.01
CA GLY A 627 -0.55 -51.27 36.84
C GLY A 627 -1.97 -51.17 36.31
N ASP A 628 -2.25 -50.15 35.51
CA ASP A 628 -3.55 -49.76 35.04
C ASP A 628 -3.93 -50.31 33.66
N THR A 629 -2.98 -51.00 33.01
CA THR A 629 -3.01 -51.68 31.71
C THR A 629 -2.61 -50.84 30.50
N THR A 630 -2.39 -49.55 30.65
CA THR A 630 -1.72 -48.71 29.65
C THR A 630 -0.22 -48.72 29.94
N LYS A 631 0.59 -48.58 28.89
CA LYS A 631 2.05 -48.58 29.05
C LYS A 631 2.53 -47.18 29.33
N ASP A 632 3.51 -46.96 30.21
CA ASP A 632 3.93 -45.61 30.62
C ASP A 632 4.29 -44.71 29.43
N GLY A 633 4.97 -45.24 28.41
CA GLY A 633 5.28 -44.49 27.18
C GLY A 633 4.11 -44.17 26.27
N ASN A 634 2.96 -44.74 26.55
CA ASN A 634 1.69 -44.38 25.93
C ASN A 634 0.65 -43.95 26.98
N ASP A 635 1.10 -43.68 28.21
CA ASP A 635 0.32 -43.22 29.35
C ASP A 635 0.65 -41.76 29.66
N THR A 636 -0.36 -40.92 29.63
CA THR A 636 -0.21 -39.48 29.93
C THR A 636 -0.10 -39.18 31.44
N CYS A 637 -0.20 -40.20 32.30
CA CYS A 637 -0.09 -40.13 33.74
C CYS A 637 0.47 -41.42 34.37
N PRO A 638 1.71 -41.83 34.05
CA PRO A 638 2.32 -43.13 34.42
C PRO A 638 2.37 -43.56 35.90
N LEU A 639 1.85 -42.73 36.81
CA LEU A 639 1.87 -42.93 38.27
C LEU A 639 0.47 -42.97 38.89
N ASP A 640 -0.57 -42.89 38.07
CA ASP A 640 -1.96 -42.89 38.49
C ASP A 640 -2.65 -44.15 37.98
N PRO A 641 -2.99 -45.13 38.86
CA PRO A 641 -3.39 -46.50 38.52
C PRO A 641 -4.76 -46.62 37.84
N ASN A 642 -5.02 -45.77 36.86
CA ASN A 642 -6.23 -45.58 36.10
C ASN A 642 -5.82 -45.28 34.65
N PRO A 643 -6.09 -46.19 33.69
CA PRO A 643 -5.50 -46.22 32.32
C PRO A 643 -5.89 -45.07 31.40
N LEU A 644 -6.55 -44.09 31.98
CA LEU A 644 -7.23 -42.98 31.37
C LEU A 644 -6.84 -41.66 32.04
N CYS A 645 -5.89 -41.72 32.97
CA CYS A 645 -5.46 -40.62 33.82
C CYS A 645 -6.56 -40.02 34.64
N ALA A 646 -6.59 -40.39 35.92
CA ALA A 646 -7.60 -39.95 36.86
C ALA A 646 -7.39 -38.49 37.31
N ASN A 647 -7.45 -37.56 36.37
CA ASN A 647 -8.63 -36.70 36.39
C ASN A 647 -9.67 -37.33 35.46
N GLU A 648 -10.30 -38.40 35.96
CA GLU A 648 -11.26 -39.21 35.21
C GLU A 648 -12.26 -38.30 34.49
N CYS A 649 -12.44 -38.58 33.20
CA CYS A 649 -13.80 -38.62 32.68
C CYS A 649 -14.62 -39.49 33.65
N VAL A 650 -15.40 -38.83 34.51
CA VAL A 650 -16.32 -39.52 35.43
C VAL A 650 -17.66 -39.59 34.71
N ALA A 651 -18.19 -40.79 34.47
CA ALA A 651 -19.44 -40.96 33.72
C ALA A 651 -20.57 -40.06 34.28
N GLY A 652 -21.08 -39.15 33.44
CA GLY A 652 -22.08 -38.14 33.79
C GLY A 652 -21.56 -36.85 34.41
N VAL A 653 -20.24 -36.69 34.54
CA VAL A 653 -19.54 -35.44 34.87
C VAL A 653 -18.95 -34.88 33.58
N GLU A 654 -19.00 -33.57 33.43
CA GLU A 654 -18.47 -32.88 32.25
C GLU A 654 -16.96 -32.71 32.40
N PRO A 655 -16.16 -33.07 31.36
CA PRO A 655 -14.72 -32.78 31.34
C PRO A 655 -14.42 -31.28 31.47
N PRO A 656 -13.26 -30.88 31.99
CA PRO A 656 -12.79 -29.49 31.95
C PRO A 656 -12.78 -28.92 30.53
N GLU A 657 -13.11 -27.63 30.42
CA GLU A 657 -13.39 -26.95 29.14
C GLU A 657 -12.28 -27.01 28.09
N ALA A 658 -11.02 -27.13 28.53
CA ALA A 658 -9.82 -27.13 27.69
C ALA A 658 -8.96 -28.39 27.90
N GLN A 659 -9.51 -29.43 28.52
CA GLN A 659 -8.85 -30.73 28.58
C GLN A 659 -8.96 -31.37 27.21
N ASP A 660 -7.81 -31.84 26.72
CA ASP A 660 -7.56 -32.44 25.42
C ASP A 660 -6.50 -33.52 25.70
N SER A 661 -6.96 -34.75 25.88
CA SER A 661 -6.19 -35.83 26.49
C SER A 661 -5.28 -36.56 25.50
N ASP A 662 -5.49 -36.43 24.19
CA ASP A 662 -4.60 -36.97 23.14
C ASP A 662 -3.85 -35.89 22.33
N GLY A 663 -4.15 -34.62 22.59
CA GLY A 663 -3.42 -33.46 22.08
C GLY A 663 -3.64 -33.24 20.58
N ASP A 664 -4.78 -33.66 20.05
CA ASP A 664 -5.18 -33.45 18.66
C ASP A 664 -5.79 -32.05 18.45
N GLY A 665 -6.24 -31.36 19.50
CA GLY A 665 -6.85 -30.04 19.44
C GLY A 665 -8.39 -30.04 19.52
N ILE A 666 -9.04 -31.20 19.64
CA ILE A 666 -10.44 -31.34 20.04
C ILE A 666 -10.49 -31.57 21.56
N PRO A 667 -11.19 -30.71 22.33
CA PRO A 667 -11.37 -30.97 23.76
C PRO A 667 -12.25 -32.20 24.03
N ASP A 668 -11.87 -33.04 25.00
CA ASP A 668 -12.51 -34.33 25.36
C ASP A 668 -14.04 -34.29 25.44
N LYS A 669 -14.61 -33.16 25.89
CA LYS A 669 -16.07 -32.96 26.01
C LYS A 669 -16.83 -33.01 24.68
N TYR A 670 -16.13 -32.85 23.56
CA TYR A 670 -16.69 -32.91 22.21
C TYR A 670 -16.53 -34.28 21.56
N GLU A 671 -15.69 -35.11 22.16
CA GLU A 671 -15.37 -36.45 21.68
C GLU A 671 -16.14 -37.51 22.47
N ASP A 672 -16.32 -37.32 23.78
CA ASP A 672 -17.26 -38.09 24.63
C ASP A 672 -18.56 -37.30 24.87
N ILE A 673 -19.38 -37.19 23.82
CA ILE A 673 -20.60 -36.37 23.81
C ILE A 673 -21.61 -36.85 24.85
N ASP A 674 -21.78 -38.16 24.99
CA ASP A 674 -22.75 -38.74 25.93
C ASP A 674 -22.21 -38.90 27.36
N ARG A 675 -20.92 -38.58 27.57
CA ARG A 675 -20.21 -38.49 28.85
C ARG A 675 -20.18 -39.83 29.57
N ASN A 676 -20.08 -40.91 28.82
CA ASN A 676 -20.06 -42.27 29.36
C ASN A 676 -18.63 -42.84 29.43
N CYS A 677 -17.65 -42.07 28.95
CA CYS A 677 -16.21 -42.35 28.92
C CYS A 677 -15.82 -43.57 28.06
N ILE A 678 -16.68 -43.94 27.11
CA ILE A 678 -16.45 -44.98 26.10
C ILE A 678 -16.77 -44.42 24.71
N GLN A 679 -15.93 -44.72 23.73
CA GLN A 679 -16.19 -44.31 22.35
C GLN A 679 -17.50 -44.94 21.83
N GLY A 680 -18.51 -44.11 21.61
CA GLY A 680 -19.74 -44.45 20.92
C GLY A 680 -19.57 -44.53 19.39
N PRO A 681 -20.58 -45.03 18.67
CA PRO A 681 -20.53 -45.17 17.21
C PRO A 681 -20.48 -43.85 16.42
N ASN A 682 -20.61 -42.70 17.10
CA ASN A 682 -20.59 -41.36 16.51
C ASN A 682 -19.63 -40.43 17.29
N GLU A 683 -18.68 -41.01 18.02
CA GLU A 683 -17.77 -40.30 18.92
C GLU A 683 -16.34 -40.59 18.47
N THR A 684 -15.51 -39.56 18.41
CA THR A 684 -14.06 -39.72 18.33
C THR A 684 -13.55 -40.17 19.69
N ASN A 685 -12.39 -40.79 19.71
CA ASN A 685 -11.81 -41.31 20.92
C ASN A 685 -10.83 -40.28 21.46
N PHE A 686 -11.24 -39.54 22.49
CA PHE A 686 -10.46 -38.53 23.24
C PHE A 686 -9.13 -38.98 23.86
N ARG A 687 -8.65 -40.18 23.51
CA ARG A 687 -7.36 -40.75 23.91
C ARG A 687 -6.53 -41.15 22.70
N LYS A 688 -6.97 -40.81 21.50
CA LYS A 688 -6.32 -41.14 20.24
C LYS A 688 -6.48 -39.97 19.30
N ARG A 689 -5.33 -39.36 19.01
CA ARG A 689 -5.18 -38.30 18.03
C ARG A 689 -5.76 -38.64 16.64
N ASP A 690 -5.73 -39.91 16.27
CA ASP A 690 -6.31 -40.46 15.03
C ASP A 690 -7.17 -41.68 15.43
N THR A 691 -8.47 -41.48 15.47
CA THR A 691 -9.43 -42.45 15.99
C THR A 691 -9.58 -43.67 15.10
N ASP A 692 -9.54 -43.50 13.78
CA ASP A 692 -9.79 -44.57 12.82
C ASP A 692 -8.52 -45.13 12.15
N GLY A 693 -7.38 -44.47 12.35
CA GLY A 693 -6.05 -44.91 11.96
C GLY A 693 -5.71 -44.64 10.50
N ASP A 694 -6.31 -43.61 9.88
CA ASP A 694 -6.11 -43.30 8.46
C ASP A 694 -4.93 -42.36 8.17
N ILE A 695 -4.21 -41.94 9.22
CA ILE A 695 -3.07 -41.01 9.29
C ILE A 695 -3.42 -39.52 9.39
N ILE A 696 -4.70 -39.15 9.38
CA ILE A 696 -5.18 -37.78 9.58
C ILE A 696 -5.66 -37.65 11.04
N ASN A 697 -5.33 -36.55 11.72
CA ASN A 697 -5.77 -36.35 13.10
C ASN A 697 -7.27 -36.00 13.14
N ASP A 698 -7.98 -36.37 14.21
CA ASP A 698 -9.44 -36.21 14.30
C ASP A 698 -9.91 -34.74 14.14
N ASN A 699 -9.07 -33.78 14.56
CA ASN A 699 -9.31 -32.33 14.40
C ASN A 699 -9.28 -31.81 12.95
N GLU A 700 -8.66 -32.56 12.04
CA GLU A 700 -8.44 -32.25 10.62
C GLU A 700 -9.22 -33.20 9.71
N ASP A 701 -9.55 -34.40 10.18
CA ASP A 701 -10.22 -35.43 9.40
C ASP A 701 -11.70 -35.10 9.13
N PRO A 702 -12.14 -35.05 7.86
CA PRO A 702 -13.55 -34.96 7.48
C PRO A 702 -14.41 -36.10 8.07
N CYS A 703 -13.83 -37.29 8.24
CA CYS A 703 -14.50 -38.51 8.68
C CYS A 703 -13.75 -39.27 9.78
N PRO A 704 -13.57 -38.70 10.99
CA PRO A 704 -12.66 -39.16 12.06
C PRO A 704 -13.05 -40.49 12.75
N ILE A 705 -13.97 -41.25 12.16
CA ILE A 705 -14.41 -42.57 12.62
C ILE A 705 -14.51 -43.57 11.47
N ASN A 706 -14.11 -43.17 10.26
CA ASN A 706 -14.17 -43.97 9.05
C ASN A 706 -12.83 -43.87 8.29
N PRO A 707 -12.03 -44.95 8.26
CA PRO A 707 -10.64 -44.94 7.79
C PRO A 707 -10.47 -44.83 6.26
N ASP A 708 -11.48 -44.30 5.56
CA ASP A 708 -11.41 -43.97 4.14
C ASP A 708 -11.06 -42.49 4.01
N THR A 709 -9.79 -42.21 3.72
CA THR A 709 -9.21 -40.86 3.49
C THR A 709 -9.89 -40.04 2.38
N ASN A 710 -10.81 -40.63 1.60
CA ASN A 710 -11.64 -39.94 0.59
C ASN A 710 -13.10 -39.77 1.04
N CYS A 711 -13.39 -40.08 2.30
CA CYS A 711 -14.72 -39.94 2.85
C CYS A 711 -15.11 -38.47 2.92
N VAL A 712 -16.30 -38.19 2.39
CA VAL A 712 -16.97 -36.90 2.58
C VAL A 712 -18.11 -37.18 3.54
N LYS A 713 -18.00 -36.70 4.78
CA LYS A 713 -19.01 -36.94 5.82
C LYS A 713 -20.28 -36.18 5.46
N GLU A 714 -21.45 -36.83 5.54
CA GLU A 714 -22.71 -36.09 5.42
C GLU A 714 -22.87 -35.18 6.65
N CYS A 715 -23.07 -33.87 6.43
CA CYS A 715 -23.27 -32.89 7.50
C CYS A 715 -24.41 -33.28 8.45
N ILE A 716 -24.15 -33.27 9.77
CA ILE A 716 -25.14 -33.57 10.80
C ILE A 716 -25.54 -32.27 11.53
N PRO A 717 -26.81 -31.81 11.45
CA PRO A 717 -27.24 -30.56 12.07
C PRO A 717 -26.99 -30.53 13.59
N GLY A 718 -26.24 -29.52 14.05
CA GLY A 718 -25.89 -29.29 15.45
C GLY A 718 -24.70 -30.11 15.95
N GLU A 719 -23.96 -30.77 15.06
CA GLU A 719 -22.73 -31.47 15.38
C GLU A 719 -21.60 -30.50 15.76
N PHE A 720 -20.67 -30.97 16.58
CA PHE A 720 -19.42 -30.26 16.78
C PHE A 720 -18.55 -30.42 15.54
N ILE A 721 -18.33 -29.31 14.85
CA ILE A 721 -17.38 -29.20 13.75
C ILE A 721 -15.99 -28.86 14.35
N PRO A 722 -14.96 -29.70 14.15
CA PRO A 722 -13.60 -29.43 14.59
C PRO A 722 -13.03 -28.15 13.95
N PRO A 723 -12.20 -27.36 14.65
CA PRO A 723 -11.78 -26.04 14.16
C PRO A 723 -10.88 -26.06 12.91
N GLN A 724 -10.21 -27.17 12.61
CA GLN A 724 -9.31 -27.29 11.46
C GLN A 724 -9.88 -28.16 10.33
N ARG A 725 -11.07 -28.74 10.51
CA ARG A 725 -11.71 -29.59 9.51
C ARG A 725 -12.05 -28.77 8.27
N ASP A 726 -11.66 -29.29 7.11
CA ASP A 726 -11.89 -28.77 5.77
C ASP A 726 -12.29 -29.96 4.88
N SER A 727 -13.60 -30.16 4.72
CA SER A 727 -14.16 -31.40 4.17
C SER A 727 -14.06 -31.50 2.65
N ASP A 728 -13.96 -30.39 1.92
CA ASP A 728 -13.82 -30.36 0.46
C ASP A 728 -12.44 -29.88 -0.02
N ARG A 729 -11.58 -29.45 0.92
CA ARG A 729 -10.15 -29.17 0.75
C ARG A 729 -9.87 -27.99 -0.15
N ASP A 730 -10.70 -26.96 -0.08
CA ASP A 730 -10.46 -25.71 -0.79
C ASP A 730 -9.70 -24.65 0.04
N GLY A 731 -9.52 -24.89 1.34
CA GLY A 731 -8.80 -24.03 2.26
C GLY A 731 -9.70 -23.21 3.18
N VAL A 732 -11.02 -23.14 2.94
CA VAL A 732 -11.97 -22.61 3.91
C VAL A 732 -12.39 -23.73 4.86
N LYS A 733 -12.38 -23.47 6.17
CA LYS A 733 -12.71 -24.49 7.16
C LYS A 733 -14.22 -24.61 7.31
N ASP A 734 -14.74 -25.83 7.50
CA ASP A 734 -16.16 -26.12 7.73
C ASP A 734 -16.82 -25.20 8.78
N VAL A 735 -16.07 -24.83 9.83
CA VAL A 735 -16.55 -23.96 10.93
C VAL A 735 -16.86 -22.53 10.48
N LEU A 736 -16.23 -22.08 9.40
CA LEU A 736 -16.44 -20.78 8.77
C LEU A 736 -17.59 -20.85 7.78
N GLU A 737 -17.67 -21.94 7.03
CA GLU A 737 -18.64 -22.16 5.96
C GLU A 737 -20.04 -22.47 6.49
N ASP A 738 -20.17 -23.34 7.51
CA ASP A 738 -21.42 -23.57 8.25
C ASP A 738 -21.29 -22.97 9.66
N THR A 739 -21.15 -21.65 9.73
CA THR A 739 -20.97 -20.89 10.98
C THR A 739 -22.06 -21.23 12.01
N ASN A 740 -23.29 -21.48 11.55
CA ASN A 740 -24.43 -21.73 12.42
C ASN A 740 -24.71 -23.24 12.68
N LYS A 741 -23.90 -24.12 12.08
CA LYS A 741 -23.84 -25.58 12.29
C LYS A 741 -25.17 -26.27 12.03
N ASN A 742 -25.94 -25.80 11.06
CA ASN A 742 -27.28 -26.34 10.79
C ASN A 742 -27.34 -27.24 9.55
N CYS A 743 -26.21 -27.39 8.84
CA CYS A 743 -26.09 -28.18 7.62
C CYS A 743 -27.03 -27.75 6.50
N ILE A 744 -27.36 -26.47 6.47
CA ILE A 744 -28.15 -25.82 5.46
C ILE A 744 -27.37 -24.57 5.08
N ARG A 745 -26.95 -24.48 3.82
CA ARG A 745 -26.39 -23.25 3.27
C ARG A 745 -27.38 -22.09 3.48
N ASP A 746 -27.10 -21.25 4.46
CA ASP A 746 -27.88 -20.06 4.74
C ASP A 746 -27.38 -18.87 3.90
N ILE A 747 -28.16 -17.78 3.93
CA ILE A 747 -27.73 -16.53 3.30
C ILE A 747 -26.52 -16.01 4.07
N GLY A 748 -25.34 -16.13 3.47
CA GLY A 748 -24.08 -15.76 4.11
C GLY A 748 -23.05 -16.88 4.17
N GLU A 749 -23.38 -18.10 3.77
CA GLU A 749 -22.56 -19.30 3.98
C GLU A 749 -22.19 -19.97 2.65
N SER A 750 -20.96 -20.50 2.53
CA SER A 750 -20.54 -21.46 1.52
C SER A 750 -20.90 -22.89 1.96
N ASP A 751 -20.78 -23.86 1.06
CA ASP A 751 -21.10 -25.27 1.25
C ASP A 751 -19.82 -26.06 1.51
N ALA A 752 -19.55 -26.36 2.78
CA ALA A 752 -18.34 -27.06 3.26
C ALA A 752 -18.04 -28.44 2.66
N TYR A 753 -18.89 -28.94 1.75
CA TYR A 753 -18.72 -30.23 1.08
C TYR A 753 -18.64 -30.08 -0.44
N SER A 754 -18.55 -28.86 -0.93
CA SER A 754 -18.48 -28.48 -2.32
C SER A 754 -17.44 -27.37 -2.46
N ASN A 755 -16.26 -27.76 -2.91
CA ASN A 755 -15.11 -26.89 -3.14
C ASN A 755 -15.33 -25.76 -4.18
N ASP A 756 -16.57 -25.52 -4.60
CA ASP A 756 -17.09 -24.58 -5.59
C ASP A 756 -18.61 -24.52 -5.33
N THR A 757 -19.02 -23.63 -4.42
CA THR A 757 -20.35 -23.58 -3.81
C THR A 757 -21.42 -23.13 -4.77
N ASP A 758 -21.08 -22.22 -5.68
CA ASP A 758 -22.03 -21.68 -6.64
C ASP A 758 -21.96 -22.38 -8.00
N GLY A 759 -20.84 -23.04 -8.30
CA GLY A 759 -20.66 -23.90 -9.46
C GLY A 759 -20.19 -23.16 -10.71
N ASP A 760 -19.50 -22.03 -10.57
CA ASP A 760 -18.91 -21.32 -11.71
C ASP A 760 -17.54 -21.84 -12.15
N GLY A 761 -16.90 -22.63 -11.28
CA GLY A 761 -15.63 -23.26 -11.53
C GLY A 761 -14.44 -22.65 -10.79
N LEU A 762 -14.59 -21.56 -10.04
CA LEU A 762 -13.57 -21.06 -9.12
C LEU A 762 -13.79 -21.70 -7.73
N PRO A 763 -12.75 -22.18 -7.04
CA PRO A 763 -12.94 -22.78 -5.71
C PRO A 763 -13.23 -21.75 -4.61
N ASP A 764 -14.05 -22.07 -3.61
CA ASP A 764 -14.47 -21.07 -2.61
C ASP A 764 -13.28 -20.50 -1.85
N GLY A 765 -12.28 -21.33 -1.51
CA GLY A 765 -11.05 -20.86 -0.88
C GLY A 765 -10.13 -19.99 -1.76
N GLN A 766 -10.34 -19.96 -3.07
CA GLN A 766 -9.71 -18.98 -3.97
C GLN A 766 -10.50 -17.68 -4.04
N GLU A 767 -11.82 -17.76 -3.94
CA GLU A 767 -12.70 -16.61 -3.88
C GLU A 767 -12.58 -15.88 -2.53
N ASP A 768 -12.53 -16.62 -1.42
CA ASP A 768 -12.16 -16.16 -0.08
C ASP A 768 -10.65 -16.31 0.15
N ARG A 769 -9.87 -15.46 -0.54
CA ARG A 769 -8.40 -15.53 -0.56
C ARG A 769 -7.77 -15.49 0.83
N ASN A 770 -8.43 -14.89 1.81
CA ASN A 770 -7.91 -14.82 3.18
C ASN A 770 -8.49 -15.90 4.12
N GLN A 771 -9.35 -16.78 3.60
CA GLN A 771 -9.89 -17.99 4.21
C GLN A 771 -10.56 -17.72 5.56
N ASN A 772 -11.32 -16.62 5.66
CA ASN A 772 -11.96 -16.18 6.90
C ASN A 772 -13.48 -16.41 6.94
N GLY A 773 -14.06 -16.95 5.87
CA GLY A 773 -15.48 -17.23 5.67
C GLY A 773 -16.35 -16.01 5.41
N LEU A 774 -15.77 -14.83 5.16
CA LEU A 774 -16.49 -13.57 4.97
C LEU A 774 -16.19 -12.99 3.59
N PHE A 775 -17.24 -12.70 2.83
CA PHE A 775 -17.10 -11.90 1.61
C PHE A 775 -16.71 -10.45 1.94
N GLU A 776 -15.50 -10.04 1.54
CA GLU A 776 -14.95 -8.71 1.78
C GLU A 776 -14.64 -7.91 0.49
N PRO A 777 -14.54 -6.56 0.56
CA PRO A 777 -14.13 -5.76 -0.59
C PRO A 777 -12.70 -6.10 -1.04
N GLY A 778 -12.58 -6.90 -2.10
CA GLY A 778 -11.30 -7.38 -2.64
C GLY A 778 -11.34 -8.84 -3.12
N GLU A 779 -12.36 -9.58 -2.71
CA GLU A 779 -12.62 -11.01 -2.97
C GLU A 779 -13.83 -11.18 -3.92
N SER A 780 -13.90 -12.30 -4.64
CA SER A 780 -15.15 -12.76 -5.28
C SER A 780 -16.06 -13.39 -4.22
N ASP A 781 -17.36 -13.51 -4.51
CA ASP A 781 -18.34 -14.07 -3.57
C ASP A 781 -18.60 -15.55 -3.93
N PRO A 782 -18.09 -16.54 -3.15
CA PRO A 782 -18.23 -17.97 -3.45
C PRO A 782 -19.66 -18.52 -3.56
N ARG A 783 -20.65 -17.66 -3.31
CA ARG A 783 -22.07 -18.02 -3.30
C ARG A 783 -22.80 -17.42 -4.50
N ASN A 784 -22.09 -16.68 -5.34
CA ASN A 784 -22.61 -15.93 -6.46
C ASN A 784 -21.73 -16.09 -7.71
N LEU A 785 -22.19 -16.99 -8.59
CA LEU A 785 -21.72 -17.34 -9.93
C LEU A 785 -21.21 -16.21 -10.86
N ASP A 786 -21.42 -14.95 -10.49
CA ASP A 786 -21.19 -13.71 -11.27
C ASP A 786 -21.17 -12.57 -10.23
N THR A 787 -20.04 -12.40 -9.55
CA THR A 787 -19.90 -11.52 -8.38
C THR A 787 -20.25 -10.08 -8.70
N ASP A 788 -19.86 -9.60 -9.87
CA ASP A 788 -20.09 -8.23 -10.31
C ASP A 788 -21.40 -8.00 -11.09
N GLY A 789 -22.03 -9.07 -11.57
CA GLY A 789 -23.35 -9.08 -12.21
C GLY A 789 -23.33 -8.66 -13.68
N ASP A 790 -22.21 -8.81 -14.39
CA ASP A 790 -22.07 -8.41 -15.79
C ASP A 790 -22.54 -9.48 -16.80
N GLY A 791 -22.71 -10.72 -16.34
CA GLY A 791 -23.17 -11.88 -17.10
C GLY A 791 -22.09 -12.85 -17.59
N LEU A 792 -20.83 -12.64 -17.22
CA LEU A 792 -19.78 -13.66 -17.17
C LEU A 792 -19.83 -14.35 -15.80
N GLN A 793 -19.02 -15.39 -15.61
CA GLN A 793 -19.01 -16.11 -14.34
C GLN A 793 -17.60 -16.07 -13.79
N ASP A 794 -17.42 -16.02 -12.47
CA ASP A 794 -16.13 -15.73 -11.84
C ASP A 794 -15.08 -16.77 -12.30
N GLY A 795 -15.41 -18.06 -12.26
CA GLY A 795 -14.54 -19.13 -12.79
C GLY A 795 -14.34 -19.18 -14.32
N VAL A 796 -15.02 -18.33 -15.10
CA VAL A 796 -14.73 -18.09 -16.53
C VAL A 796 -13.80 -16.90 -16.69
N GLU A 797 -13.92 -15.93 -15.80
CA GLU A 797 -13.14 -14.71 -15.76
C GLU A 797 -11.73 -15.00 -15.26
N ASP A 798 -11.60 -15.77 -14.17
CA ASP A 798 -10.38 -16.42 -13.70
C ASP A 798 -10.24 -17.81 -14.36
N ARG A 799 -9.50 -17.86 -15.47
CA ARG A 799 -9.44 -19.04 -16.34
C ARG A 799 -8.55 -20.14 -15.74
N ASN A 800 -7.51 -19.77 -15.03
CA ASN A 800 -6.54 -20.70 -14.46
C ASN A 800 -6.88 -21.12 -13.02
N LYS A 801 -7.86 -20.43 -12.41
CA LYS A 801 -8.51 -20.74 -11.13
C LYS A 801 -7.59 -20.58 -9.94
N ASN A 802 -6.73 -19.56 -9.97
CA ASN A 802 -5.77 -19.26 -8.91
C ASN A 802 -6.25 -18.16 -7.95
N GLY A 803 -7.45 -17.60 -8.14
CA GLY A 803 -8.02 -16.53 -7.32
C GLY A 803 -7.38 -15.16 -7.56
N ILE A 804 -6.58 -15.01 -8.62
CA ILE A 804 -5.80 -13.81 -8.93
C ILE A 804 -6.18 -13.35 -10.34
N VAL A 805 -6.41 -12.04 -10.50
CA VAL A 805 -6.69 -11.46 -11.81
C VAL A 805 -5.39 -11.40 -12.61
N ASP A 806 -5.19 -12.37 -13.50
CA ASP A 806 -4.04 -12.43 -14.41
C ASP A 806 -4.23 -11.58 -15.68
N PHE A 807 -3.14 -11.27 -16.38
CA PHE A 807 -3.14 -10.35 -17.53
C PHE A 807 -4.02 -10.82 -18.72
N ASP A 808 -4.32 -12.11 -18.83
CA ASP A 808 -5.19 -12.67 -19.88
C ASP A 808 -6.57 -13.15 -19.40
N GLU A 809 -6.92 -12.71 -18.19
CA GLU A 809 -8.14 -13.01 -17.45
C GLU A 809 -8.99 -11.75 -17.25
N LEU A 810 -10.23 -11.97 -16.87
CA LEU A 810 -11.19 -10.91 -16.54
C LEU A 810 -11.29 -10.83 -15.02
N ASP A 811 -11.74 -9.70 -14.46
CA ASP A 811 -11.79 -9.53 -13.01
C ASP A 811 -13.19 -9.90 -12.52
N PRO A 812 -13.36 -11.03 -11.80
CA PRO A 812 -14.67 -11.46 -11.30
C PRO A 812 -15.44 -10.42 -10.46
N LYS A 813 -14.73 -9.40 -9.97
CA LYS A 813 -15.25 -8.40 -9.02
C LYS A 813 -15.62 -7.09 -9.71
N VAL A 814 -15.38 -6.94 -11.01
CA VAL A 814 -15.52 -5.67 -11.74
C VAL A 814 -16.17 -5.86 -13.10
N ALA A 815 -17.44 -5.43 -13.18
CA ALA A 815 -18.24 -5.64 -14.38
C ALA A 815 -17.54 -5.25 -15.69
N ASP A 816 -17.31 -6.27 -16.52
CA ASP A 816 -16.68 -6.16 -17.82
C ASP A 816 -17.69 -5.75 -18.92
N THR A 817 -17.18 -5.30 -20.08
CA THR A 817 -18.01 -4.67 -21.14
C THR A 817 -17.79 -5.15 -22.56
#